data_AF-A0AAU8P4N6-F1
#
_entry.id   AF-A0AAU8P4N6-F1
#
_cell.length_a   1.000
_cell.length_b   1.000
_cell.length_c   1.000
_cell.angle_alpha   90.00
_cell.angle_beta   90.00
_cell.angle_gamma   90.00
#
_symmetry.space_group_name_H-M   'P 1'
#
loop_
_entity.id
_entity.type
_entity.pdbx_description
1 polymer ?
#
loop_
_entity_poly.entity_id
_entity_poly.type
_entity_poly.pdbx_seq_one_letter_code
_entity_poly.pdbx_strand_id
1 'polypeptide(L)'
;MKKRYIGAIGAAVLLSGSVAAWWSSPYWLSAALRPWLPAGADVMIPARPYWSDGALRLPRLDYRLGACPLLSLRGAALSYRRPHWQLNADTVDLDSRCFSAAPGGGTMPSIASLQQSLPPLALTIGRLNILPWQRYGGTLRLNNQDGAQRIGLDGEQLKLDLALEHQALSVRSLLLRLPQLDDALQLQGKIALGLDLATVPPGGLLQAQFRLSGLPHPLRLRLIWQRQGGRLLLNALDQPRPLVDLPWQQQQGALTVSDGQWFWPYGPQPLQGSAALQLRDWLSGWRHAQLQGRVNMLTRGTQGKANMVMQLGPGRLDFQAGAFPLRLNGLVNHGGLSFSAALDARVSGTPEDPTLRLLPGALLRIWGKTDAQTTLQEVRWPLAGVRVSRDGVSGRLQAILRVSHRYWGQGQLHLDGQAEAFRPDKGLWRWRYWGKGQMPPLRARWDVSGQGAWQDDALHLDYLSAGFDRLTYGLARVIRPRLTLTQPLMWLRASQHAAFHAGFALAAQRIDFTHGGYLPTPRLQLTAQGESPASMQLRGDLRAGAIGPIRLDGRWDGTRLRGQAWWASQPVTVFQPLLTPSLGVRLREGQFHAQAAFSAARGQGFVAGGHLQAKGVGLWLKDGRVDAMDLTLPYRLHDSRWQLGPHTPVTLRIDRLVNQFDLRKIRADLQGYYPYDEASPLTLSDVTADMLGGEVGFSSLRLPQHQPTLLRLHNIELSELITALKVKQFALSGKVDGELPLYLHNPQWIIHRGWLGNTRPVTLRLDKDMVDAIVSNNPIGGAALDWLRYLEVGRSHTWIDLSNLGELTLDATLYGINRQKDHRRVIELNYRQQENVFQLWRSLRFGDNVQEWLQSRLSRATRSQHE
;
A
#
# COMPACT_ATOMS: atom_id res chain seq x y z
N MET A 1 -9.35 -119.62 -6.55
CA MET A 1 -9.32 -118.45 -5.65
C MET A 1 -8.16 -117.45 -5.87
N LYS A 2 -7.25 -117.61 -6.86
CA LYS A 2 -6.04 -116.76 -6.99
C LYS A 2 -6.13 -115.52 -7.92
N LYS A 3 -7.15 -115.38 -8.80
CA LYS A 3 -7.24 -114.25 -9.77
C LYS A 3 -7.96 -112.98 -9.26
N ARG A 4 -8.81 -113.06 -8.23
CA ARG A 4 -9.50 -111.89 -7.65
C ARG A 4 -8.59 -111.05 -6.73
N TYR A 5 -7.56 -111.65 -6.12
CA TYR A 5 -6.63 -110.95 -5.23
C TYR A 5 -5.58 -110.11 -5.97
N ILE A 6 -5.14 -110.51 -7.18
CA ILE A 6 -4.16 -109.74 -7.96
C ILE A 6 -4.79 -108.44 -8.50
N GLY A 7 -6.06 -108.47 -8.90
CA GLY A 7 -6.80 -107.26 -9.29
C GLY A 7 -7.08 -106.32 -8.12
N ALA A 8 -7.39 -106.87 -6.93
CA ALA A 8 -7.59 -106.07 -5.72
C ALA A 8 -6.27 -105.49 -5.17
N ILE A 9 -5.16 -106.24 -5.23
CA ILE A 9 -3.82 -105.76 -4.84
C ILE A 9 -3.30 -104.75 -5.87
N GLY A 10 -3.51 -104.99 -7.17
CA GLY A 10 -3.16 -104.03 -8.22
C GLY A 10 -3.96 -102.73 -8.12
N ALA A 11 -5.27 -102.81 -7.84
CA ALA A 11 -6.10 -101.65 -7.57
C ALA A 11 -5.72 -100.96 -6.24
N ALA A 12 -5.37 -101.71 -5.19
CA ALA A 12 -4.93 -101.16 -3.92
C ALA A 12 -3.55 -100.51 -4.00
N VAL A 13 -2.61 -101.05 -4.79
CA VAL A 13 -1.29 -100.45 -5.07
C VAL A 13 -1.41 -99.24 -5.97
N LEU A 14 -2.32 -99.26 -6.95
CA LEU A 14 -2.65 -98.09 -7.76
C LEU A 14 -3.34 -97.03 -6.91
N LEU A 15 -4.30 -97.38 -6.04
CA LEU A 15 -4.96 -96.44 -5.14
C LEU A 15 -4.02 -95.92 -4.07
N SER A 16 -3.19 -96.76 -3.45
CA SER A 16 -2.20 -96.34 -2.45
C SER A 16 -1.07 -95.53 -3.10
N GLY A 17 -0.64 -95.89 -4.30
CA GLY A 17 0.31 -95.14 -5.11
C GLY A 17 -0.26 -93.80 -5.56
N SER A 18 -1.54 -93.75 -5.94
CA SER A 18 -2.25 -92.51 -6.28
C SER A 18 -2.43 -91.62 -5.05
N VAL A 19 -2.75 -92.21 -3.90
CA VAL A 19 -2.90 -91.49 -2.62
C VAL A 19 -1.54 -90.98 -2.13
N ALA A 20 -0.47 -91.78 -2.23
CA ALA A 20 0.90 -91.39 -1.87
C ALA A 20 1.47 -90.32 -2.83
N ALA A 21 1.23 -90.46 -4.14
CA ALA A 21 1.54 -89.42 -5.13
C ALA A 21 0.76 -88.14 -4.83
N TRP A 22 -0.53 -88.25 -4.49
CA TRP A 22 -1.34 -87.08 -4.13
C TRP A 22 -0.91 -86.44 -2.80
N TRP A 23 -0.49 -87.23 -1.81
CA TRP A 23 0.02 -86.75 -0.52
C TRP A 23 1.37 -86.03 -0.66
N SER A 24 2.26 -86.55 -1.51
CA SER A 24 3.58 -85.97 -1.82
C SER A 24 3.51 -84.86 -2.88
N SER A 25 2.32 -84.50 -3.37
CA SER A 25 2.15 -83.50 -4.43
C SER A 25 2.87 -82.16 -4.21
N PRO A 26 2.98 -81.58 -3.00
CA PRO A 26 3.77 -80.35 -2.82
C PRO A 26 5.25 -80.48 -3.20
N TYR A 27 5.83 -81.70 -3.16
CA TYR A 27 7.25 -81.95 -3.40
C TYR A 27 7.60 -82.25 -4.86
N TRP A 28 6.68 -82.84 -5.64
CA TRP A 28 6.94 -83.21 -7.04
C TRP A 28 6.13 -82.40 -8.06
N LEU A 29 5.00 -81.82 -7.68
CA LEU A 29 4.10 -81.13 -8.62
C LEU A 29 4.76 -79.88 -9.22
N SER A 30 5.53 -79.13 -8.42
CA SER A 30 6.37 -78.02 -8.90
C SER A 30 7.41 -78.47 -9.93
N ALA A 31 8.11 -79.57 -9.65
CA ALA A 31 9.10 -80.15 -10.56
C ALA A 31 8.47 -80.69 -11.85
N ALA A 32 7.28 -81.28 -11.77
CA ALA A 32 6.54 -81.81 -12.91
C ALA A 32 5.98 -80.71 -13.84
N LEU A 33 5.65 -79.53 -13.30
CA LEU A 33 5.18 -78.39 -14.08
C LEU A 33 6.34 -77.64 -14.77
N ARG A 34 7.58 -77.79 -14.28
CA ARG A 34 8.77 -77.08 -14.76
C ARG A 34 9.02 -77.13 -16.28
N PRO A 35 8.82 -78.25 -17.01
CA PRO A 35 9.02 -78.30 -18.47
C PRO A 35 8.02 -77.44 -19.26
N TRP A 36 6.89 -77.09 -18.65
CA TRP A 36 5.80 -76.31 -19.25
C TRP A 36 5.88 -74.82 -18.89
N LEU A 37 6.88 -74.43 -18.10
CA LEU A 37 7.11 -73.05 -17.68
C LEU A 37 8.16 -72.37 -18.57
N PRO A 38 8.06 -71.04 -18.77
CA PRO A 38 9.09 -70.27 -19.47
C PRO A 38 10.47 -70.40 -18.80
N ALA A 39 11.54 -70.20 -19.57
CA ALA A 39 12.91 -70.22 -19.05
C ALA A 39 13.08 -69.21 -17.89
N GLY A 40 13.57 -69.70 -16.74
CA GLY A 40 13.75 -68.89 -15.53
C GLY A 40 12.49 -68.74 -14.66
N ALA A 41 11.35 -69.30 -15.04
CA ALA A 41 10.16 -69.32 -14.21
C ALA A 41 10.12 -70.55 -13.28
N ASP A 42 9.60 -70.36 -12.07
CA ASP A 42 9.41 -71.40 -11.07
C ASP A 42 8.02 -71.29 -10.42
N VAL A 43 7.38 -72.42 -10.16
CA VAL A 43 6.06 -72.50 -9.51
C VAL A 43 6.21 -73.27 -8.21
N MET A 44 5.92 -72.61 -7.09
CA MET A 44 5.91 -73.22 -5.77
C MET A 44 4.47 -73.42 -5.31
N ILE A 45 4.14 -74.66 -4.93
CA ILE A 45 2.85 -75.03 -4.36
C ILE A 45 3.10 -75.49 -2.92
N PRO A 46 3.13 -74.57 -1.94
CA PRO A 46 3.58 -74.87 -0.58
C PRO A 46 2.58 -75.71 0.22
N ALA A 47 1.34 -75.82 -0.24
CA ALA A 47 0.27 -76.54 0.42
C ALA A 47 -0.41 -77.52 -0.54
N ARG A 48 -0.78 -78.69 -0.01
CA ARG A 48 -1.39 -79.77 -0.79
C ARG A 48 -2.73 -79.33 -1.42
N PRO A 49 -2.93 -79.56 -2.73
CA PRO A 49 -4.24 -79.45 -3.36
C PRO A 49 -5.21 -80.49 -2.77
N TYR A 50 -6.48 -80.13 -2.61
CA TYR A 50 -7.51 -81.03 -2.11
C TYR A 50 -8.81 -80.85 -2.88
N TRP A 51 -9.61 -81.91 -2.97
CA TRP A 51 -10.94 -81.84 -3.57
C TRP A 51 -11.98 -81.54 -2.50
N SER A 52 -12.82 -80.52 -2.70
CA SER A 52 -14.01 -80.30 -1.88
C SER A 52 -15.10 -79.61 -2.71
N ASP A 53 -16.37 -79.89 -2.40
CA ASP A 53 -17.55 -79.24 -3.02
C ASP A 53 -17.58 -79.29 -4.56
N GLY A 54 -17.07 -80.38 -5.15
CA GLY A 54 -16.99 -80.54 -6.60
C GLY A 54 -15.93 -79.67 -7.29
N ALA A 55 -14.95 -79.15 -6.55
CA ALA A 55 -13.84 -78.35 -7.07
C ALA A 55 -12.48 -78.86 -6.55
N LEU A 56 -11.45 -78.76 -7.40
CA LEU A 56 -10.06 -78.89 -7.00
C LEU A 56 -9.59 -77.60 -6.36
N ARG A 57 -9.37 -77.60 -5.05
CA ARG A 57 -8.92 -76.44 -4.29
C ARG A 57 -7.41 -76.44 -4.12
N LEU A 58 -6.81 -75.28 -4.35
CA LEU A 58 -5.39 -74.99 -4.23
C LEU A 58 -5.20 -73.85 -3.23
N PRO A 59 -4.75 -74.14 -1.99
CA PRO A 59 -4.67 -73.13 -0.94
C PRO A 59 -3.75 -71.96 -1.31
N ARG A 60 -2.61 -72.26 -1.95
CA ARG A 60 -1.61 -71.26 -2.34
C ARG A 60 -0.77 -71.73 -3.52
N LEU A 61 -0.44 -70.80 -4.40
CA LEU A 61 0.51 -70.97 -5.50
C LEU A 61 1.33 -69.71 -5.63
N ASP A 62 2.66 -69.83 -5.56
CA ASP A 62 3.58 -68.73 -5.77
C ASP A 62 4.33 -68.97 -7.10
N TYR A 63 4.24 -68.02 -8.01
CA TYR A 63 4.94 -68.01 -9.29
C TYR A 63 6.06 -66.98 -9.25
N ARG A 64 7.27 -67.45 -9.51
CA ARG A 64 8.50 -66.64 -9.51
C ARG A 64 9.10 -66.62 -10.90
N LEU A 65 9.72 -65.49 -11.24
CA LEU A 65 10.46 -65.31 -12.48
C LEU A 65 11.87 -64.83 -12.10
N GLY A 66 12.85 -65.73 -12.23
CA GLY A 66 14.15 -65.60 -11.59
C GLY A 66 14.02 -65.54 -10.07
N ALA A 67 14.64 -64.53 -9.45
CA ALA A 67 14.49 -64.24 -8.02
C ALA A 67 13.23 -63.42 -7.68
N CYS A 68 12.43 -63.00 -8.67
CA CYS A 68 11.33 -62.07 -8.47
C CYS A 68 9.98 -62.79 -8.26
N PRO A 69 9.25 -62.56 -7.16
CA PRO A 69 7.94 -63.17 -6.92
C PRO A 69 6.86 -62.45 -7.73
N LEU A 70 6.73 -62.80 -9.02
CA LEU A 70 5.81 -62.14 -9.94
C LEU A 70 4.35 -62.26 -9.47
N LEU A 71 3.91 -63.45 -9.04
CA LEU A 71 2.50 -63.69 -8.73
C LEU A 71 2.37 -64.61 -7.52
N SER A 72 1.49 -64.28 -6.58
CA SER A 72 1.08 -65.13 -5.45
C SER A 72 -0.44 -65.25 -5.45
N LEU A 73 -0.93 -66.45 -5.66
CA LEU A 73 -2.34 -66.80 -5.68
C LEU A 73 -2.71 -67.51 -4.36
N ARG A 74 -3.86 -67.17 -3.78
CA ARG A 74 -4.41 -67.86 -2.60
C ARG A 74 -5.88 -68.23 -2.79
N GLY A 75 -6.25 -69.37 -2.24
CA GLY A 75 -7.63 -69.86 -2.25
C GLY A 75 -8.17 -70.11 -3.67
N ALA A 76 -7.39 -70.77 -4.54
CA ALA A 76 -7.90 -71.16 -5.85
C ALA A 76 -8.86 -72.35 -5.74
N ALA A 77 -9.90 -72.37 -6.55
CA ALA A 77 -10.81 -73.48 -6.74
C ALA A 77 -11.11 -73.63 -8.24
N LEU A 78 -10.69 -74.76 -8.81
CA LEU A 78 -10.97 -75.13 -10.19
C LEU A 78 -12.13 -76.11 -10.22
N SER A 79 -13.22 -75.74 -10.90
CA SER A 79 -14.40 -76.60 -11.07
C SER A 79 -14.81 -76.66 -12.55
N TYR A 80 -15.53 -77.70 -12.93
CA TYR A 80 -16.06 -77.85 -14.28
C TYR A 80 -17.58 -77.83 -14.23
N ARG A 81 -18.22 -76.79 -14.77
CA ARG A 81 -19.68 -76.59 -14.74
C ARG A 81 -20.16 -75.99 -16.05
N ARG A 82 -21.20 -76.58 -16.65
CA ARG A 82 -21.86 -76.14 -17.90
C ARG A 82 -20.86 -75.84 -19.04
N PRO A 83 -20.58 -76.84 -19.89
CA PRO A 83 -19.31 -77.11 -20.62
C PRO A 83 -18.03 -76.25 -20.42
N HIS A 84 -17.83 -75.56 -19.30
CA HIS A 84 -16.71 -74.62 -19.12
C HIS A 84 -15.93 -74.89 -17.83
N TRP A 85 -14.62 -74.66 -17.87
CA TRP A 85 -13.78 -74.59 -16.67
C TRP A 85 -14.01 -73.28 -15.95
N GLN A 86 -14.27 -73.34 -14.65
CA GLN A 86 -14.41 -72.19 -13.76
C GLN A 86 -13.26 -72.20 -12.75
N LEU A 87 -12.38 -71.21 -12.87
CA LEU A 87 -11.28 -70.99 -11.93
C LEU A 87 -11.62 -69.79 -11.04
N ASN A 88 -11.86 -70.02 -9.77
CA ASN A 88 -12.07 -68.96 -8.80
C ASN A 88 -10.83 -68.83 -7.92
N ALA A 89 -10.40 -67.62 -7.58
CA ALA A 89 -9.32 -67.38 -6.63
C ALA A 89 -9.72 -66.26 -5.67
N ASP A 90 -9.45 -66.44 -4.38
CA ASP A 90 -9.81 -65.43 -3.37
C ASP A 90 -8.96 -64.16 -3.55
N THR A 91 -7.64 -64.34 -3.59
CA THR A 91 -6.69 -63.23 -3.72
C THR A 91 -5.56 -63.56 -4.67
N VAL A 92 -5.19 -62.60 -5.53
CA VAL A 92 -3.98 -62.68 -6.35
C VAL A 92 -3.17 -61.41 -6.14
N ASP A 93 -1.94 -61.58 -5.67
CA ASP A 93 -0.95 -60.51 -5.56
C ASP A 93 -0.03 -60.58 -6.78
N LEU A 94 0.01 -59.53 -7.59
CA LEU A 94 0.82 -59.41 -8.80
C LEU A 94 1.86 -58.29 -8.61
N ASP A 95 3.15 -58.62 -8.62
CA ASP A 95 4.21 -57.61 -8.50
C ASP A 95 4.66 -57.12 -9.88
N SER A 96 4.18 -55.93 -10.25
CA SER A 96 4.49 -55.34 -11.56
C SER A 96 5.97 -55.03 -11.77
N ARG A 97 6.76 -54.92 -10.70
CA ARG A 97 8.20 -54.66 -10.79
C ARG A 97 8.95 -55.85 -11.37
N CYS A 98 8.37 -57.05 -11.29
CA CYS A 98 8.96 -58.26 -11.86
C CYS A 98 8.88 -58.34 -13.39
N PHE A 99 8.01 -57.54 -14.05
CA PHE A 99 7.90 -57.58 -15.51
C PHE A 99 9.16 -57.09 -16.22
N SER A 100 9.98 -56.23 -15.59
CA SER A 100 11.27 -55.83 -16.15
C SER A 100 12.38 -56.88 -16.00
N ALA A 101 12.14 -57.95 -15.22
CA ALA A 101 13.09 -59.04 -14.98
C ALA A 101 12.91 -60.23 -15.95
N ALA A 102 11.95 -60.13 -16.89
CA ALA A 102 11.74 -61.16 -17.90
C ALA A 102 12.94 -61.26 -18.85
N PRO A 103 13.44 -62.48 -19.16
CA PRO A 103 14.60 -62.64 -20.05
C PRO A 103 14.27 -62.08 -21.44
N GLY A 104 14.99 -61.02 -21.84
CA GLY A 104 14.89 -60.44 -23.17
C GLY A 104 15.48 -61.40 -24.20
N GLY A 105 14.63 -62.04 -25.00
CA GLY A 105 15.09 -62.94 -26.07
C GLY A 105 14.04 -63.90 -26.64
N GLY A 106 12.87 -64.07 -26.03
CA GLY A 106 11.78 -64.86 -26.61
C GLY A 106 10.97 -64.08 -27.64
N THR A 107 10.67 -64.68 -28.80
CA THR A 107 9.66 -64.17 -29.73
C THR A 107 8.30 -64.12 -29.01
N MET A 108 7.73 -62.92 -28.87
CA MET A 108 6.39 -62.76 -28.29
C MET A 108 5.37 -63.47 -29.20
N PRO A 109 4.52 -64.35 -28.65
CA PRO A 109 3.50 -65.04 -29.44
C PRO A 109 2.51 -64.03 -30.05
N SER A 110 2.04 -64.32 -31.26
CA SER A 110 1.05 -63.49 -31.94
C SER A 110 -0.27 -63.49 -31.16
N ILE A 111 -1.05 -62.41 -31.26
CA ILE A 111 -2.34 -62.30 -30.56
C ILE A 111 -3.26 -63.47 -30.95
N ALA A 112 -3.29 -63.83 -32.23
CA ALA A 112 -4.07 -64.95 -32.72
C ALA A 112 -3.63 -66.29 -32.10
N SER A 113 -2.32 -66.53 -31.97
CA SER A 113 -1.79 -67.74 -31.34
C SER A 113 -2.14 -67.81 -29.84
N LEU A 114 -2.07 -66.67 -29.14
CA LEU A 114 -2.49 -66.58 -27.74
C LEU A 114 -3.98 -66.87 -27.58
N GLN A 115 -4.84 -66.28 -28.41
CA GLN A 115 -6.29 -66.49 -28.36
C GLN A 115 -6.68 -67.95 -28.62
N GLN A 116 -6.01 -68.62 -29.57
CA GLN A 116 -6.25 -70.04 -29.86
C GLN A 116 -5.73 -70.98 -28.77
N SER A 117 -4.70 -70.57 -28.02
CA SER A 117 -4.13 -71.39 -26.93
C SER A 117 -4.94 -71.36 -25.64
N LEU A 118 -5.83 -70.38 -25.46
CA LEU A 118 -6.63 -70.24 -24.26
C LEU A 118 -7.86 -71.17 -24.29
N PRO A 119 -8.03 -72.09 -23.32
CA PRO A 119 -9.21 -72.95 -23.28
C PRO A 119 -10.48 -72.15 -22.94
N PRO A 120 -11.69 -72.66 -23.25
CA PRO A 120 -12.93 -72.08 -22.77
C PRO A 120 -12.97 -72.06 -21.23
N LEU A 121 -12.82 -70.88 -20.64
CA LEU A 121 -12.55 -70.71 -19.22
C LEU A 121 -13.16 -69.41 -18.68
N ALA A 122 -13.75 -69.49 -17.49
CA ALA A 122 -14.18 -68.35 -16.70
C ALA A 122 -13.32 -68.26 -15.43
N LEU A 123 -12.50 -67.22 -15.34
CA LEU A 123 -11.65 -66.88 -14.20
C LEU A 123 -12.30 -65.77 -13.38
N THR A 124 -12.52 -65.98 -12.09
CA THR A 124 -12.92 -64.94 -11.16
C THR A 124 -11.91 -64.81 -10.03
N ILE A 125 -11.31 -63.65 -9.87
CA ILE A 125 -10.44 -63.32 -8.75
C ILE A 125 -11.20 -62.36 -7.84
N GLY A 126 -11.45 -62.75 -6.59
CA GLY A 126 -12.17 -61.93 -5.61
C GLY A 126 -11.48 -60.60 -5.38
N ARG A 127 -10.16 -60.64 -5.15
CA ARG A 127 -9.31 -59.45 -4.98
C ARG A 127 -7.96 -59.60 -5.68
N LEU A 128 -7.76 -58.82 -6.75
CA LEU A 128 -6.48 -58.62 -7.41
C LEU A 128 -5.75 -57.43 -6.77
N ASN A 129 -4.55 -57.65 -6.23
CA ASN A 129 -3.67 -56.60 -5.75
C ASN A 129 -2.47 -56.48 -6.69
N ILE A 130 -2.31 -55.33 -7.35
CA ILE A 130 -1.14 -55.05 -8.18
C ILE A 130 -0.15 -54.27 -7.32
N LEU A 131 1.06 -54.77 -7.07
CA LEU A 131 2.08 -54.08 -6.27
C LEU A 131 2.96 -53.19 -7.18
N PRO A 132 3.27 -51.93 -6.79
CA PRO A 132 2.82 -51.17 -5.60
C PRO A 132 1.53 -50.35 -5.82
N TRP A 133 0.68 -50.76 -6.75
CA TRP A 133 -0.53 -50.05 -7.23
C TRP A 133 -1.84 -50.59 -6.61
N GLN A 134 -1.83 -51.02 -5.35
CA GLN A 134 -2.93 -51.84 -4.78
C GLN A 134 -4.29 -51.12 -4.81
N ARG A 135 -4.27 -49.79 -4.79
CA ARG A 135 -5.48 -48.92 -4.88
C ARG A 135 -6.27 -49.10 -6.18
N TYR A 136 -5.64 -49.57 -7.26
CA TYR A 136 -6.27 -49.83 -8.55
C TYR A 136 -6.66 -51.31 -8.74
N GLY A 137 -6.50 -52.12 -7.69
CA GLY A 137 -6.98 -53.48 -7.64
C GLY A 137 -8.50 -53.58 -7.49
N GLY A 138 -9.01 -54.80 -7.49
CA GLY A 138 -10.45 -55.07 -7.41
C GLY A 138 -10.79 -56.51 -7.75
N THR A 139 -12.07 -56.77 -7.97
CA THR A 139 -12.53 -58.08 -8.45
C THR A 139 -12.26 -58.21 -9.95
N LEU A 140 -11.44 -59.17 -10.35
CA LEU A 140 -11.16 -59.46 -11.76
C LEU A 140 -12.07 -60.59 -12.25
N ARG A 141 -12.70 -60.40 -13.40
CA ARG A 141 -13.45 -61.45 -14.12
C ARG A 141 -12.87 -61.54 -15.52
N LEU A 142 -12.39 -62.71 -15.89
CA LEU A 142 -11.95 -63.00 -17.25
C LEU A 142 -12.80 -64.14 -17.78
N ASN A 143 -13.40 -63.95 -18.95
CA ASN A 143 -14.13 -64.99 -19.65
C ASN A 143 -13.53 -65.17 -21.04
N ASN A 144 -13.20 -66.40 -21.40
CA ASN A 144 -12.74 -66.76 -22.74
C ASN A 144 -13.70 -67.79 -23.31
N GLN A 145 -14.41 -67.42 -24.38
CA GLN A 145 -15.38 -68.28 -25.05
C GLN A 145 -15.37 -68.00 -26.55
N ASP A 146 -15.32 -69.06 -27.37
CA ASP A 146 -15.41 -68.98 -28.84
C ASP A 146 -14.40 -67.99 -29.47
N GLY A 147 -13.19 -67.91 -28.92
CA GLY A 147 -12.14 -66.99 -29.38
C GLY A 147 -12.32 -65.52 -28.98
N ALA A 148 -13.39 -65.20 -28.23
CA ALA A 148 -13.64 -63.88 -27.66
C ALA A 148 -13.24 -63.83 -26.17
N GLN A 149 -12.39 -62.88 -25.80
CA GLN A 149 -11.98 -62.66 -24.42
C GLN A 149 -12.68 -61.43 -23.86
N ARG A 150 -13.27 -61.55 -22.67
CA ARG A 150 -13.78 -60.40 -21.90
C ARG A 150 -13.05 -60.30 -20.58
N ILE A 151 -12.56 -59.11 -20.27
CA ILE A 151 -11.86 -58.82 -19.03
C ILE A 151 -12.57 -57.67 -18.33
N GLY A 152 -13.15 -57.98 -17.18
CA GLY A 152 -13.75 -57.02 -16.27
C GLY A 152 -12.89 -56.85 -15.02
N LEU A 153 -12.65 -55.61 -14.59
CA LEU A 153 -12.09 -55.31 -13.27
C LEU A 153 -13.04 -54.34 -12.58
N ASP A 154 -13.50 -54.70 -11.39
CA ASP A 154 -14.37 -53.85 -10.56
C ASP A 154 -13.66 -53.49 -9.25
N GLY A 155 -13.14 -52.26 -9.19
CA GLY A 155 -12.45 -51.69 -8.04
C GLY A 155 -12.98 -50.29 -7.70
N GLU A 156 -12.51 -49.75 -6.58
CA GLU A 156 -12.94 -48.42 -6.11
C GLU A 156 -12.39 -47.27 -6.95
N GLN A 157 -11.12 -47.38 -7.38
CA GLN A 157 -10.43 -46.34 -8.15
C GLN A 157 -10.40 -46.63 -9.66
N LEU A 158 -10.56 -47.90 -10.04
CA LEU A 158 -10.55 -48.37 -11.43
C LEU A 158 -11.68 -49.36 -11.65
N LYS A 159 -12.56 -49.05 -12.62
CA LYS A 159 -13.47 -50.03 -13.21
C LYS A 159 -13.15 -50.16 -14.69
N LEU A 160 -13.15 -51.38 -15.20
CA LEU A 160 -12.71 -51.69 -16.55
C LEU A 160 -13.58 -52.81 -17.12
N ASP A 161 -14.02 -52.66 -18.37
CA ASP A 161 -14.67 -53.71 -19.17
C ASP A 161 -14.08 -53.67 -20.60
N LEU A 162 -13.29 -54.70 -20.90
CA LEU A 162 -12.61 -54.90 -22.17
C LEU A 162 -13.16 -56.14 -22.86
N ALA A 163 -13.36 -56.06 -24.17
CA ALA A 163 -13.65 -57.20 -25.01
C ALA A 163 -12.63 -57.26 -26.15
N LEU A 164 -11.95 -58.39 -26.29
CA LEU A 164 -11.04 -58.67 -27.40
C LEU A 164 -11.68 -59.74 -28.28
N GLU A 165 -11.95 -59.39 -29.53
CA GLU A 165 -12.50 -60.28 -30.55
C GLU A 165 -11.56 -60.22 -31.76
N HIS A 166 -10.89 -61.33 -32.08
CA HIS A 166 -9.79 -61.35 -33.06
C HIS A 166 -8.74 -60.28 -32.72
N GLN A 167 -8.48 -59.33 -33.63
CA GLN A 167 -7.56 -58.20 -33.43
C GLN A 167 -8.25 -56.92 -32.96
N ALA A 168 -9.55 -56.94 -32.68
CA ALA A 168 -10.30 -55.76 -32.25
C ALA A 168 -10.47 -55.74 -30.71
N LEU A 169 -9.75 -54.84 -30.05
CA LEU A 169 -9.92 -54.55 -28.63
C LEU A 169 -10.95 -53.44 -28.44
N SER A 170 -12.13 -53.79 -27.95
CA SER A 170 -13.19 -52.85 -27.58
C SER A 170 -13.08 -52.51 -26.08
N VAL A 171 -12.83 -51.24 -25.79
CA VAL A 171 -12.95 -50.67 -24.43
C VAL A 171 -14.40 -50.24 -24.26
N ARG A 172 -15.22 -51.06 -23.60
CA ARG A 172 -16.65 -50.79 -23.42
C ARG A 172 -16.86 -49.73 -22.35
N SER A 173 -16.15 -49.85 -21.24
CA SER A 173 -16.09 -48.83 -20.21
C SER A 173 -14.77 -48.90 -19.45
N LEU A 174 -14.18 -47.74 -19.20
CA LEU A 174 -13.08 -47.57 -18.27
C LEU A 174 -13.40 -46.34 -17.42
N LEU A 175 -13.55 -46.53 -16.11
CA LEU A 175 -13.75 -45.46 -15.14
C LEU A 175 -12.50 -45.39 -14.25
N LEU A 176 -11.81 -44.26 -14.28
CA LEU A 176 -10.59 -44.04 -13.49
C LEU A 176 -10.75 -42.79 -12.62
N ARG A 177 -10.66 -42.96 -11.31
CA ARG A 177 -10.64 -41.85 -10.37
C ARG A 177 -9.20 -41.36 -10.19
N LEU A 178 -8.99 -40.07 -10.44
CA LEU A 178 -7.69 -39.41 -10.30
C LEU A 178 -7.83 -38.22 -9.34
N PRO A 179 -6.82 -37.92 -8.51
CA PRO A 179 -6.90 -36.82 -7.55
C PRO A 179 -7.11 -35.42 -8.17
N GLN A 180 -6.74 -35.24 -9.44
CA GLN A 180 -6.83 -33.95 -10.15
C GLN A 180 -8.16 -33.73 -10.89
N LEU A 181 -9.09 -34.70 -10.83
CA LEU A 181 -10.38 -34.64 -11.52
C LEU A 181 -11.51 -34.57 -10.50
N ASP A 182 -12.52 -33.73 -10.77
CA ASP A 182 -13.71 -33.65 -9.91
C ASP A 182 -14.57 -34.92 -10.03
N ASP A 183 -14.59 -35.51 -11.23
CA ASP A 183 -15.34 -36.70 -11.60
C ASP A 183 -14.40 -37.79 -12.13
N ALA A 184 -14.85 -39.05 -12.12
CA ALA A 184 -14.07 -40.14 -12.72
C ALA A 184 -13.89 -39.95 -14.23
N LEU A 185 -12.68 -40.17 -14.73
CA LEU A 185 -12.40 -40.21 -16.17
C LEU A 185 -13.11 -41.40 -16.78
N GLN A 186 -13.99 -41.15 -17.74
CA GLN A 186 -14.73 -42.17 -18.47
C GLN A 186 -14.11 -42.36 -19.85
N LEU A 187 -13.58 -43.54 -20.16
CA LEU A 187 -12.97 -43.84 -21.45
C LEU A 187 -13.65 -45.03 -22.13
N GLN A 188 -13.87 -44.91 -23.43
CA GLN A 188 -14.45 -45.93 -24.28
C GLN A 188 -13.83 -45.87 -25.68
N GLY A 189 -13.89 -46.96 -26.44
CA GLY A 189 -13.39 -46.97 -27.80
C GLY A 189 -13.10 -48.35 -28.37
N LYS A 190 -12.50 -48.36 -29.55
CA LYS A 190 -12.07 -49.57 -30.26
C LYS A 190 -10.66 -49.38 -30.79
N ILE A 191 -9.81 -50.37 -30.58
CA ILE A 191 -8.41 -50.39 -31.00
C ILE A 191 -8.22 -51.63 -31.89
N ALA A 192 -7.67 -51.43 -33.09
CA ALA A 192 -7.18 -52.53 -33.91
C ALA A 192 -5.75 -52.84 -33.47
N LEU A 193 -5.53 -54.01 -32.89
CA LEU A 193 -4.22 -54.49 -32.46
C LEU A 193 -3.40 -55.01 -33.66
N GLY A 194 -2.08 -54.99 -33.53
CA GLY A 194 -1.16 -55.58 -34.52
C GLY A 194 -1.15 -57.11 -34.49
N LEU A 195 -0.31 -57.72 -35.33
CA LEU A 195 -0.09 -59.17 -35.31
C LEU A 195 0.60 -59.63 -34.02
N ASP A 196 1.46 -58.78 -33.47
CA ASP A 196 2.11 -58.95 -32.18
C ASP A 196 1.72 -57.81 -31.21
N LEU A 197 2.05 -57.99 -29.93
CA LEU A 197 1.80 -57.00 -28.88
C LEU A 197 2.89 -55.91 -28.79
N ALA A 198 3.95 -56.02 -29.59
CA ALA A 198 5.09 -55.10 -29.57
C ALA A 198 4.94 -53.95 -30.57
N THR A 199 4.12 -54.14 -31.61
CA THR A 199 3.83 -53.15 -32.65
C THR A 199 2.77 -52.15 -32.18
N VAL A 200 2.93 -50.90 -32.62
CA VAL A 200 1.93 -49.86 -32.36
C VAL A 200 0.62 -50.26 -33.04
N PRO A 201 -0.53 -50.17 -32.35
CA PRO A 201 -1.82 -50.49 -32.93
C PRO A 201 -2.05 -49.76 -34.28
N PRO A 202 -2.31 -50.47 -35.38
CA PRO A 202 -2.47 -49.86 -36.71
C PRO A 202 -3.70 -48.95 -36.84
N GLY A 203 -4.61 -48.93 -35.88
CA GLY A 203 -5.72 -47.98 -35.90
C GLY A 203 -6.55 -48.03 -34.65
N GLY A 204 -7.33 -46.98 -34.42
CA GLY A 204 -8.25 -46.95 -33.29
C GLY A 204 -8.99 -45.63 -33.14
N LEU A 205 -10.05 -45.70 -32.34
CA LEU A 205 -10.80 -44.55 -31.85
C LEU A 205 -10.94 -44.72 -30.34
N LEU A 206 -10.37 -43.79 -29.60
CA LEU A 206 -10.53 -43.66 -28.15
C LEU A 206 -11.21 -42.33 -27.84
N GLN A 207 -12.18 -42.37 -26.94
CA GLN A 207 -12.87 -41.20 -26.45
C GLN A 207 -12.89 -41.23 -24.93
N ALA A 208 -12.44 -40.14 -24.32
CA ALA A 208 -12.50 -39.94 -22.88
C ALA A 208 -13.35 -38.71 -22.54
N GLN A 209 -14.09 -38.76 -21.43
CA GLN A 209 -14.82 -37.65 -20.85
C GLN A 209 -14.40 -37.46 -19.39
N PHE A 210 -14.13 -36.22 -18.99
CA PHE A 210 -13.69 -35.89 -17.64
C PHE A 210 -13.98 -34.43 -17.29
N ARG A 211 -14.04 -34.10 -16.00
CA ARG A 211 -14.18 -32.72 -15.51
C ARG A 211 -12.91 -32.32 -14.74
N LEU A 212 -12.31 -31.20 -15.14
CA LEU A 212 -11.17 -30.61 -14.44
C LEU A 212 -11.65 -29.58 -13.42
N SER A 213 -11.07 -29.60 -12.23
CA SER A 213 -11.34 -28.62 -11.19
C SER A 213 -11.09 -27.19 -11.70
N GLY A 214 -12.10 -26.32 -11.56
CA GLY A 214 -12.02 -24.92 -11.98
C GLY A 214 -12.40 -24.63 -13.43
N LEU A 215 -12.79 -25.63 -14.22
CA LEU A 215 -13.41 -25.41 -15.55
C LEU A 215 -14.93 -25.58 -15.48
N PRO A 216 -15.71 -24.74 -16.20
CA PRO A 216 -17.17 -24.75 -16.10
C PRO A 216 -17.83 -25.95 -16.78
N HIS A 217 -17.21 -26.50 -17.84
CA HIS A 217 -17.82 -27.55 -18.67
C HIS A 217 -16.96 -28.82 -18.68
N PRO A 218 -17.58 -30.02 -18.73
CA PRO A 218 -16.81 -31.25 -18.87
C PRO A 218 -16.18 -31.33 -20.26
N LEU A 219 -15.00 -31.95 -20.29
CA LEU A 219 -14.16 -32.07 -21.47
C LEU A 219 -14.33 -33.43 -22.11
N ARG A 220 -14.22 -33.46 -23.44
CA ARG A 220 -14.19 -34.66 -24.26
C ARG A 220 -12.89 -34.70 -25.03
N LEU A 221 -12.05 -35.69 -24.74
CA LEU A 221 -10.83 -36.00 -25.49
C LEU A 221 -11.14 -37.11 -26.48
N ARG A 222 -10.80 -36.93 -27.76
CA ARG A 222 -10.98 -37.93 -28.81
C ARG A 222 -9.66 -38.14 -29.54
N LEU A 223 -9.15 -39.36 -29.51
CA LEU A 223 -7.95 -39.79 -30.23
C LEU A 223 -8.37 -40.75 -31.34
N ILE A 224 -8.11 -40.39 -32.59
CA ILE A 224 -8.42 -41.22 -33.76
C ILE A 224 -7.14 -41.41 -34.56
N TRP A 225 -6.84 -42.64 -34.96
CA TRP A 225 -5.67 -42.90 -35.80
C TRP A 225 -5.88 -44.08 -36.74
N GLN A 226 -5.12 -44.05 -37.83
CA GLN A 226 -5.06 -45.10 -38.82
C GLN A 226 -3.66 -45.11 -39.44
N ARG A 227 -3.04 -46.29 -39.46
CA ARG A 227 -1.65 -46.54 -39.83
C ARG A 227 -0.70 -45.62 -39.05
N GLN A 228 0.03 -44.76 -39.75
CA GLN A 228 1.04 -43.87 -39.19
C GLN A 228 0.51 -42.44 -38.96
N GLY A 229 -0.80 -42.20 -39.02
CA GLY A 229 -1.36 -40.86 -38.83
C GLY A 229 -2.59 -40.85 -37.94
N GLY A 230 -2.81 -39.75 -37.23
CA GLY A 230 -3.98 -39.58 -36.38
C GLY A 230 -4.24 -38.14 -36.00
N ARG A 231 -5.25 -37.94 -35.16
CA ARG A 231 -5.68 -36.64 -34.67
C ARG A 231 -6.15 -36.76 -33.23
N LEU A 232 -5.65 -35.85 -32.39
CA LEU A 232 -6.11 -35.68 -31.01
C LEU A 232 -6.96 -34.41 -30.94
N LEU A 233 -8.20 -34.55 -30.49
CA LEU A 233 -9.16 -33.46 -30.34
C LEU A 233 -9.57 -33.35 -28.87
N LEU A 234 -9.52 -32.14 -28.32
CA LEU A 234 -10.08 -31.82 -27.01
C LEU A 234 -11.17 -30.76 -27.18
N ASN A 235 -12.38 -31.07 -26.73
CA ASN A 235 -13.52 -30.19 -26.82
C ASN A 235 -14.15 -30.00 -25.44
N ALA A 236 -14.67 -28.81 -25.17
CA ALA A 236 -15.71 -28.66 -24.15
C ALA A 236 -17.05 -29.17 -24.73
N LEU A 237 -17.83 -29.92 -23.96
CA LEU A 237 -19.03 -30.61 -24.45
C LEU A 237 -20.08 -29.68 -25.09
N ASP A 238 -20.08 -28.41 -24.70
CA ASP A 238 -21.02 -27.36 -25.09
C ASP A 238 -20.44 -26.39 -26.14
N GLN A 239 -19.20 -26.60 -26.60
CA GLN A 239 -18.53 -25.69 -27.53
C GLN A 239 -18.22 -26.36 -28.88
N PRO A 240 -18.58 -25.70 -30.00
CA PRO A 240 -18.31 -26.25 -31.34
C PRO A 240 -16.83 -26.18 -31.72
N ARG A 241 -16.09 -25.19 -31.19
CA ARG A 241 -14.67 -25.02 -31.47
C ARG A 241 -13.83 -25.91 -30.53
N PRO A 242 -12.93 -26.76 -31.05
CA PRO A 242 -12.04 -27.54 -30.21
C PRO A 242 -11.07 -26.63 -29.45
N LEU A 243 -10.81 -26.99 -28.18
CA LEU A 243 -9.79 -26.35 -27.35
C LEU A 243 -8.38 -26.74 -27.81
N VAL A 244 -8.21 -27.98 -28.26
CA VAL A 244 -6.95 -28.51 -28.79
C VAL A 244 -7.25 -29.42 -29.96
N ASP A 245 -6.49 -29.28 -31.04
CA ASP A 245 -6.59 -30.07 -32.25
C ASP A 245 -5.19 -30.35 -32.78
N LEU A 246 -4.68 -31.56 -32.55
CA LEU A 246 -3.31 -31.94 -32.89
C LEU A 246 -3.36 -33.08 -33.92
N PRO A 247 -3.25 -32.78 -35.22
CA PRO A 247 -2.98 -33.79 -36.23
C PRO A 247 -1.53 -34.25 -36.07
N TRP A 248 -1.33 -35.56 -35.95
CA TRP A 248 -0.01 -36.15 -35.78
C TRP A 248 0.28 -37.17 -36.87
N GLN A 249 1.56 -37.30 -37.20
CA GLN A 249 2.09 -38.29 -38.12
C GLN A 249 3.33 -38.96 -37.51
N GLN A 250 3.44 -40.26 -37.69
CA GLN A 250 4.58 -41.06 -37.28
C GLN A 250 5.51 -41.24 -38.49
N GLN A 251 6.74 -40.78 -38.38
CA GLN A 251 7.78 -40.95 -39.41
C GLN A 251 9.09 -41.31 -38.72
N GLN A 252 9.77 -42.37 -39.20
CA GLN A 252 11.09 -42.78 -38.69
C GLN A 252 11.16 -42.93 -37.16
N GLY A 253 10.10 -43.48 -36.54
CA GLY A 253 10.04 -43.66 -35.08
C GLY A 253 9.69 -42.39 -34.27
N ALA A 254 9.49 -41.24 -34.91
CA ALA A 254 9.08 -39.99 -34.26
C ALA A 254 7.60 -39.67 -34.53
N LEU A 255 6.89 -39.17 -33.52
CA LEU A 255 5.54 -38.62 -33.65
C LEU A 255 5.64 -37.10 -33.82
N THR A 256 5.16 -36.58 -34.96
CA THR A 256 5.26 -35.16 -35.32
C THR A 256 3.88 -34.55 -35.50
N VAL A 257 3.65 -33.42 -34.87
CA VAL A 257 2.52 -32.51 -35.07
C VAL A 257 3.07 -31.27 -35.77
N SER A 258 2.63 -30.97 -36.97
CA SER A 258 3.10 -29.80 -37.75
C SER A 258 2.14 -28.61 -37.70
N ASP A 259 0.83 -28.88 -37.75
CA ASP A 259 -0.23 -27.87 -37.80
C ASP A 259 -1.27 -28.09 -36.70
N GLY A 260 -0.79 -28.23 -35.47
CA GLY A 260 -1.65 -28.29 -34.30
C GLY A 260 -2.28 -26.93 -34.03
N GLN A 261 -3.54 -26.89 -33.62
CA GLN A 261 -4.24 -25.68 -33.23
C GLN A 261 -4.73 -25.79 -31.79
N TRP A 262 -4.77 -24.66 -31.10
CA TRP A 262 -5.34 -24.58 -29.77
C TRP A 262 -6.09 -23.26 -29.57
N PHE A 263 -7.10 -23.33 -28.70
CA PHE A 263 -7.99 -22.24 -28.34
C PHE A 263 -8.36 -22.36 -26.87
N TRP A 264 -8.25 -21.25 -26.13
CA TRP A 264 -8.54 -21.20 -24.71
C TRP A 264 -9.42 -19.99 -24.39
N PRO A 265 -10.74 -20.19 -24.20
CA PRO A 265 -11.70 -19.09 -23.97
C PRO A 265 -11.80 -18.65 -22.52
N TYR A 266 -11.26 -19.41 -21.56
CA TYR A 266 -11.52 -19.23 -20.13
C TYR A 266 -10.61 -18.19 -19.44
N GLY A 267 -9.72 -17.53 -20.18
CA GLY A 267 -8.85 -16.48 -19.66
C GLY A 267 -9.50 -15.09 -19.69
N PRO A 268 -8.80 -14.04 -19.20
CA PRO A 268 -9.28 -12.65 -19.29
C PRO A 268 -9.42 -12.15 -20.73
N GLN A 269 -8.83 -12.87 -21.70
CA GLN A 269 -9.12 -12.77 -23.11
C GLN A 269 -9.06 -14.18 -23.73
N PRO A 270 -9.79 -14.46 -24.82
CA PRO A 270 -9.64 -15.71 -25.55
C PRO A 270 -8.23 -15.78 -26.16
N LEU A 271 -7.52 -16.86 -25.85
CA LEU A 271 -6.19 -17.15 -26.39
C LEU A 271 -6.31 -18.17 -27.49
N GLN A 272 -5.47 -18.07 -28.52
CA GLN A 272 -5.40 -19.06 -29.56
C GLN A 272 -4.01 -19.11 -30.18
N GLY A 273 -3.69 -20.22 -30.81
CA GLY A 273 -2.43 -20.36 -31.52
C GLY A 273 -2.32 -21.70 -32.23
N SER A 274 -1.11 -21.99 -32.63
CA SER A 274 -0.67 -23.24 -33.22
C SER A 274 0.46 -23.85 -32.43
N ALA A 275 0.58 -25.17 -32.55
CA ALA A 275 1.57 -25.99 -31.91
C ALA A 275 2.21 -26.92 -32.94
N ALA A 276 3.53 -26.88 -33.02
CA ALA A 276 4.33 -27.84 -33.75
C ALA A 276 5.17 -28.63 -32.74
N LEU A 277 4.96 -29.93 -32.62
CA LEU A 277 5.57 -30.77 -31.59
C LEU A 277 6.21 -31.99 -32.25
N GLN A 278 7.33 -32.47 -31.73
CA GLN A 278 7.94 -33.71 -32.14
C GLN A 278 8.35 -34.51 -30.90
N LEU A 279 7.93 -35.77 -30.87
CA LEU A 279 8.24 -36.72 -29.81
C LEU A 279 9.03 -37.89 -30.41
N ARG A 280 10.27 -38.07 -29.98
CA ARG A 280 11.16 -39.17 -30.41
C ARG A 280 11.34 -40.19 -29.29
N ASP A 281 11.74 -41.42 -29.66
CA ASP A 281 12.10 -42.50 -28.74
C ASP A 281 11.01 -42.91 -27.73
N TRP A 282 9.76 -42.54 -27.99
CA TRP A 282 8.63 -42.79 -27.09
C TRP A 282 8.26 -44.28 -26.98
N LEU A 283 8.62 -45.08 -27.98
CA LEU A 283 8.44 -46.54 -27.98
C LEU A 283 9.30 -47.25 -26.93
N SER A 284 10.42 -46.64 -26.52
CA SER A 284 11.27 -47.15 -25.43
C SER A 284 10.75 -46.73 -24.04
N GLY A 285 9.56 -46.13 -23.96
CA GLY A 285 8.91 -45.65 -22.75
C GLY A 285 9.02 -44.12 -22.56
N TRP A 286 8.05 -43.55 -21.83
CA TRP A 286 7.92 -42.09 -21.66
C TRP A 286 9.16 -41.41 -21.05
N ARG A 287 9.93 -42.13 -20.22
CA ARG A 287 11.17 -41.61 -19.62
C ARG A 287 12.29 -41.41 -20.64
N HIS A 288 12.33 -42.23 -21.68
CA HIS A 288 13.29 -42.13 -22.78
C HIS A 288 12.82 -41.16 -23.88
N ALA A 289 11.55 -40.77 -23.85
CA ALA A 289 10.96 -39.92 -24.87
C ALA A 289 11.57 -38.51 -24.85
N GLN A 290 11.97 -38.03 -26.03
CA GLN A 290 12.49 -36.69 -26.23
C GLN A 290 11.41 -35.82 -26.86
N LEU A 291 11.06 -34.72 -26.19
CA LEU A 291 10.12 -33.72 -26.68
C LEU A 291 10.90 -32.52 -27.21
N GLN A 292 10.53 -32.06 -28.40
CA GLN A 292 10.85 -30.73 -28.88
C GLN A 292 9.62 -30.10 -29.54
N GLY A 293 9.52 -28.78 -29.53
CA GLY A 293 8.38 -28.13 -30.17
C GLY A 293 8.37 -26.63 -30.06
N ARG A 294 7.37 -26.05 -30.73
CA ARG A 294 7.09 -24.63 -30.76
C ARG A 294 5.59 -24.44 -30.61
N VAL A 295 5.18 -23.67 -29.61
CA VAL A 295 3.81 -23.27 -29.38
C VAL A 295 3.75 -21.75 -29.54
N ASN A 296 2.91 -21.24 -30.43
CA ASN A 296 2.66 -19.81 -30.52
C ASN A 296 1.35 -19.46 -29.80
N MET A 297 1.20 -18.19 -29.44
CA MET A 297 0.05 -17.63 -28.77
C MET A 297 -0.23 -16.24 -29.33
N LEU A 298 -1.39 -16.09 -29.94
CA LEU A 298 -1.92 -14.82 -30.43
C LEU A 298 -2.79 -14.16 -29.38
N THR A 299 -2.57 -12.87 -29.18
CA THR A 299 -3.29 -12.03 -28.21
C THR A 299 -3.75 -10.73 -28.86
N ARG A 300 -4.70 -10.02 -28.26
CA ARG A 300 -5.22 -8.75 -28.78
C ARG A 300 -5.47 -7.75 -27.65
N GLY A 301 -5.06 -6.51 -27.86
CA GLY A 301 -5.39 -5.39 -26.98
C GLY A 301 -5.66 -4.12 -27.78
N THR A 302 -5.70 -2.98 -27.10
CA THR A 302 -5.83 -1.66 -27.74
C THR A 302 -4.64 -1.33 -28.64
N GLN A 303 -3.48 -1.93 -28.37
CA GLN A 303 -2.26 -1.84 -29.17
C GLN A 303 -2.24 -2.81 -30.38
N GLY A 304 -3.37 -3.47 -30.68
CA GLY A 304 -3.49 -4.41 -31.79
C GLY A 304 -3.18 -5.87 -31.42
N LYS A 305 -2.93 -6.69 -32.45
CA LYS A 305 -2.58 -8.12 -32.28
C LYS A 305 -1.11 -8.27 -31.92
N ALA A 306 -0.79 -9.24 -31.06
CA ALA A 306 0.57 -9.59 -30.69
C ALA A 306 0.75 -11.11 -30.65
N ASN A 307 1.99 -11.58 -30.84
CA ASN A 307 2.34 -12.99 -30.87
C ASN A 307 3.47 -13.29 -29.89
N MET A 308 3.27 -14.34 -29.09
CA MET A 308 4.24 -14.90 -28.17
C MET A 308 4.58 -16.32 -28.61
N VAL A 309 5.84 -16.72 -28.52
CA VAL A 309 6.32 -18.02 -28.98
C VAL A 309 7.08 -18.70 -27.86
N MET A 310 6.63 -19.90 -27.50
CA MET A 310 7.31 -20.82 -26.60
C MET A 310 8.00 -21.91 -27.42
N GLN A 311 9.30 -22.07 -27.23
CA GLN A 311 10.10 -23.17 -27.76
C GLN A 311 10.43 -24.13 -26.61
N LEU A 312 10.19 -25.41 -26.85
CA LEU A 312 10.35 -26.52 -25.91
C LEU A 312 11.42 -27.45 -26.47
N GLY A 313 12.35 -27.91 -25.63
CA GLY A 313 13.29 -28.94 -26.02
C GLY A 313 14.38 -28.50 -27.02
N PRO A 314 15.11 -29.46 -27.61
CA PRO A 314 15.00 -30.90 -27.37
C PRO A 314 15.39 -31.28 -25.93
N GLY A 315 14.57 -32.12 -25.29
CA GLY A 315 14.84 -32.60 -23.94
C GLY A 315 14.00 -33.81 -23.56
N ARG A 316 14.48 -34.62 -22.61
CA ARG A 316 13.75 -35.79 -22.09
C ARG A 316 12.61 -35.37 -21.16
N LEU A 317 11.51 -36.11 -21.21
CA LEU A 317 10.31 -35.84 -20.39
C LEU A 317 10.47 -36.20 -18.90
N ASP A 318 11.50 -36.96 -18.53
CA ASP A 318 11.78 -37.31 -17.14
C ASP A 318 12.57 -36.23 -16.37
N PHE A 319 13.07 -35.21 -17.06
CA PHE A 319 13.86 -34.09 -16.53
C PHE A 319 15.15 -34.47 -15.77
N GLN A 320 15.48 -35.77 -15.66
CA GLN A 320 16.60 -36.28 -14.84
C GLN A 320 17.98 -35.96 -15.43
N ALA A 321 18.09 -35.78 -16.75
CA ALA A 321 19.33 -35.37 -17.41
C ALA A 321 19.67 -33.87 -17.26
N GLY A 322 18.90 -33.12 -16.46
CA GLY A 322 19.35 -31.85 -15.88
C GLY A 322 19.15 -30.56 -16.68
N ALA A 323 18.55 -30.57 -17.88
CA ALA A 323 18.15 -29.32 -18.53
C ALA A 323 17.19 -29.55 -19.70
N PHE A 324 15.88 -29.57 -19.46
CA PHE A 324 14.90 -29.39 -20.53
C PHE A 324 14.89 -27.91 -20.94
N PRO A 325 15.33 -27.54 -22.16
CA PRO A 325 15.37 -26.15 -22.58
C PRO A 325 13.96 -25.59 -22.79
N LEU A 326 13.75 -24.36 -22.32
CA LEU A 326 12.51 -23.61 -22.52
C LEU A 326 12.88 -22.18 -22.92
N ARG A 327 12.34 -21.70 -24.04
CA ARG A 327 12.53 -20.31 -24.48
C ARG A 327 11.16 -19.69 -24.75
N LEU A 328 10.86 -18.56 -24.13
CA LEU A 328 9.61 -17.81 -24.31
C LEU A 328 9.91 -16.40 -24.81
N ASN A 329 9.60 -16.14 -26.08
CA ASN A 329 9.93 -14.89 -26.75
C ASN A 329 8.72 -14.29 -27.48
N GLY A 330 8.52 -12.98 -27.36
CA GLY A 330 7.53 -12.25 -28.15
C GLY A 330 6.77 -11.22 -27.33
N LEU A 331 5.56 -10.92 -27.81
CA LEU A 331 4.70 -9.87 -27.27
C LEU A 331 3.31 -10.43 -26.94
N VAL A 332 2.75 -9.94 -25.83
CA VAL A 332 1.36 -10.14 -25.45
C VAL A 332 0.70 -8.77 -25.30
N ASN A 333 -0.45 -8.59 -25.92
CA ASN A 333 -1.28 -7.41 -25.73
C ASN A 333 -2.54 -7.81 -24.94
N HIS A 334 -2.87 -7.05 -23.90
CA HIS A 334 -4.06 -7.25 -23.11
C HIS A 334 -4.58 -5.90 -22.58
N GLY A 335 -5.83 -5.57 -22.90
CA GLY A 335 -6.40 -4.27 -22.55
C GLY A 335 -5.53 -3.13 -23.09
N GLY A 336 -5.16 -2.20 -22.21
CA GLY A 336 -4.29 -1.06 -22.50
C GLY A 336 -2.78 -1.33 -22.45
N LEU A 337 -2.37 -2.57 -22.16
CA LEU A 337 -0.99 -2.95 -21.86
C LEU A 337 -0.39 -3.89 -22.91
N SER A 338 0.91 -3.77 -23.08
CA SER A 338 1.77 -4.64 -23.87
C SER A 338 2.87 -5.23 -22.98
N PHE A 339 3.11 -6.52 -23.13
CA PHE A 339 4.09 -7.30 -22.37
C PHE A 339 5.08 -7.90 -23.37
N SER A 340 6.37 -7.66 -23.18
CA SER A 340 7.42 -8.33 -23.92
C SER A 340 8.14 -9.31 -23.02
N ALA A 341 8.28 -10.54 -23.51
CA ALA A 341 9.08 -11.57 -22.85
C ALA A 341 10.24 -11.94 -23.76
N ALA A 342 11.43 -12.04 -23.18
CA ALA A 342 12.59 -12.69 -23.76
C ALA A 342 13.19 -13.58 -22.66
N LEU A 343 12.64 -14.77 -22.47
CA LEU A 343 12.95 -15.64 -21.33
C LEU A 343 13.57 -16.94 -21.82
N ASP A 344 14.87 -17.09 -21.58
CA ASP A 344 15.58 -18.36 -21.76
C ASP A 344 15.67 -19.07 -20.41
N ALA A 345 15.30 -20.34 -20.36
CA ALA A 345 15.18 -21.10 -19.13
C ALA A 345 15.58 -22.57 -19.32
N ARG A 346 15.88 -23.23 -18.19
CA ARG A 346 16.06 -24.68 -18.09
C ARG A 346 15.13 -25.24 -17.02
N VAL A 347 14.40 -26.29 -17.36
CA VAL A 347 13.62 -27.08 -16.41
C VAL A 347 14.42 -28.31 -16.01
N SER A 348 14.41 -28.63 -14.72
CA SER A 348 15.13 -29.75 -14.10
C SER A 348 14.32 -30.30 -12.93
N GLY A 349 14.75 -31.42 -12.33
CA GLY A 349 14.04 -32.06 -11.22
C GLY A 349 13.24 -33.27 -11.69
N THR A 350 12.04 -33.46 -11.15
CA THR A 350 11.08 -34.49 -11.62
C THR A 350 9.81 -33.83 -12.15
N PRO A 351 8.97 -34.54 -12.92
CA PRO A 351 7.68 -34.01 -13.33
C PRO A 351 6.75 -33.60 -12.17
N GLU A 352 6.95 -34.20 -10.98
CA GLU A 352 6.16 -33.89 -9.77
C GLU A 352 6.75 -32.73 -8.95
N ASP A 353 8.05 -32.45 -9.13
CA ASP A 353 8.76 -31.34 -8.46
C ASP A 353 9.72 -30.64 -9.43
N PRO A 354 9.19 -29.88 -10.42
CA PRO A 354 10.01 -29.21 -11.41
C PRO A 354 10.62 -27.92 -10.86
N THR A 355 11.85 -27.67 -11.25
CA THR A 355 12.57 -26.42 -10.99
C THR A 355 12.92 -25.72 -12.30
N LEU A 356 12.45 -24.48 -12.46
CA LEU A 356 12.75 -23.60 -13.58
C LEU A 356 13.89 -22.65 -13.22
N ARG A 357 14.96 -22.63 -14.00
CA ARG A 357 16.07 -21.66 -13.85
C ARG A 357 16.15 -20.76 -15.08
N LEU A 358 16.01 -19.46 -14.87
CA LEU A 358 16.16 -18.44 -15.92
C LEU A 358 17.64 -18.17 -16.20
N LEU A 359 18.01 -18.15 -17.48
CA LEU A 359 19.36 -18.01 -17.99
C LEU A 359 19.73 -16.52 -18.22
N PRO A 360 21.02 -16.21 -18.42
CA PRO A 360 21.44 -14.86 -18.79
C PRO A 360 20.66 -14.32 -19.99
N GLY A 361 20.24 -13.06 -19.92
CA GLY A 361 19.41 -12.42 -20.94
C GLY A 361 17.90 -12.48 -20.67
N ALA A 362 17.44 -13.28 -19.70
CA ALA A 362 16.03 -13.33 -19.32
C ALA A 362 15.49 -11.96 -18.88
N LEU A 363 14.52 -11.43 -19.64
CA LEU A 363 13.97 -10.10 -19.46
C LEU A 363 12.46 -10.09 -19.71
N LEU A 364 11.72 -9.44 -18.81
CA LEU A 364 10.32 -9.12 -19.00
C LEU A 364 10.13 -7.59 -19.01
N ARG A 365 9.31 -7.09 -19.93
CA ARG A 365 8.99 -5.66 -20.04
C ARG A 365 7.48 -5.45 -20.16
N ILE A 366 6.96 -4.38 -19.56
CA ILE A 366 5.54 -3.99 -19.64
C ILE A 366 5.44 -2.50 -19.94
N TRP A 367 4.53 -2.10 -20.81
CA TRP A 367 4.21 -0.68 -21.05
C TRP A 367 2.77 -0.52 -21.50
N GLY A 368 2.25 0.71 -21.43
CA GLY A 368 0.90 1.06 -21.89
C GLY A 368 0.09 1.80 -20.84
N LYS A 369 -1.21 1.94 -21.09
CA LYS A 369 -2.14 2.65 -20.19
C LYS A 369 -2.82 1.65 -19.26
N THR A 370 -2.72 1.88 -17.96
CA THR A 370 -3.45 1.08 -16.96
C THR A 370 -4.87 1.62 -16.75
N ASP A 371 -5.04 2.93 -16.89
CA ASP A 371 -6.31 3.65 -16.80
C ASP A 371 -6.25 4.95 -17.63
N ALA A 372 -7.26 5.83 -17.52
CA ALA A 372 -7.33 7.08 -18.28
C ALA A 372 -6.27 8.13 -17.88
N GLN A 373 -5.69 8.04 -16.68
CA GLN A 373 -4.77 9.01 -16.10
C GLN A 373 -3.33 8.50 -16.00
N THR A 374 -3.15 7.17 -15.94
CA THR A 374 -1.88 6.51 -15.66
C THR A 374 -1.34 5.76 -16.87
N THR A 375 -0.09 6.03 -17.20
CA THR A 375 0.65 5.35 -18.27
C THR A 375 1.95 4.78 -17.69
N LEU A 376 2.11 3.47 -17.80
CA LEU A 376 3.37 2.78 -17.59
C LEU A 376 4.24 3.03 -18.83
N GLN A 377 5.25 3.88 -18.69
CA GLN A 377 6.22 4.10 -19.76
C GLN A 377 7.04 2.84 -19.98
N GLU A 378 7.48 2.22 -18.88
CA GLU A 378 8.18 0.95 -18.88
C GLU A 378 8.20 0.35 -17.46
N VAL A 379 7.91 -0.94 -17.36
CA VAL A 379 8.30 -1.78 -16.23
C VAL A 379 9.28 -2.79 -16.78
N ARG A 380 10.48 -2.90 -16.21
CA ARG A 380 11.55 -3.79 -16.68
C ARG A 380 11.99 -4.71 -15.56
N TRP A 381 11.90 -6.02 -15.79
CA TRP A 381 12.32 -7.08 -14.87
C TRP A 381 13.42 -7.94 -15.48
N PRO A 382 14.70 -7.64 -15.19
CA PRO A 382 15.79 -8.57 -15.40
C PRO A 382 15.60 -9.79 -14.48
N LEU A 383 15.57 -10.98 -15.06
CA LEU A 383 15.29 -12.23 -14.34
C LEU A 383 16.41 -13.27 -14.48
N ALA A 384 17.58 -12.86 -14.99
CA ALA A 384 18.73 -13.74 -15.15
C ALA A 384 19.15 -14.36 -13.81
N GLY A 385 19.27 -15.69 -13.76
CA GLY A 385 19.67 -16.43 -12.57
C GLY A 385 18.53 -16.70 -11.57
N VAL A 386 17.33 -16.15 -11.80
CA VAL A 386 16.15 -16.44 -10.96
C VAL A 386 15.73 -17.89 -11.14
N ARG A 387 15.46 -18.55 -10.02
CA ARG A 387 14.96 -19.91 -9.92
C ARG A 387 13.55 -19.89 -9.35
N VAL A 388 12.64 -20.60 -10.00
CA VAL A 388 11.28 -20.83 -9.53
C VAL A 388 11.13 -22.33 -9.28
N SER A 389 10.69 -22.68 -8.09
CA SER A 389 10.50 -24.06 -7.65
C SER A 389 9.22 -24.16 -6.82
N ARG A 390 8.83 -25.38 -6.44
CA ARG A 390 7.79 -25.57 -5.43
C ARG A 390 8.10 -24.82 -4.15
N ASP A 391 9.38 -24.63 -3.80
CA ASP A 391 9.82 -23.95 -2.58
C ASP A 391 9.65 -22.43 -2.60
N GLY A 392 9.49 -21.83 -3.78
CA GLY A 392 9.36 -20.39 -3.97
C GLY A 392 10.34 -19.83 -4.99
N VAL A 393 10.52 -18.52 -4.96
CA VAL A 393 11.43 -17.79 -5.86
C VAL A 393 12.77 -17.58 -5.17
N SER A 394 13.86 -17.93 -5.87
CA SER A 394 15.23 -17.72 -5.39
C SER A 394 16.07 -17.00 -6.43
N GLY A 395 16.98 -16.12 -6.00
CA GLY A 395 17.85 -15.35 -6.89
C GLY A 395 17.62 -13.84 -6.79
N ARG A 396 18.33 -13.09 -7.64
CA ARG A 396 18.28 -11.63 -7.63
C ARG A 396 17.00 -11.15 -8.32
N LEU A 397 16.18 -10.40 -7.60
CA LEU A 397 14.95 -9.78 -8.10
C LEU A 397 15.17 -8.30 -8.32
N GLN A 398 15.05 -7.87 -9.57
CA GLN A 398 15.26 -6.48 -9.96
C GLN A 398 14.04 -5.94 -10.71
N ALA A 399 13.70 -4.67 -10.46
CA ALA A 399 12.67 -3.97 -11.21
C ALA A 399 13.08 -2.52 -11.48
N ILE A 400 12.75 -2.03 -12.67
CA ILE A 400 12.82 -0.62 -13.01
C ILE A 400 11.44 -0.21 -13.50
N LEU A 401 10.81 0.72 -12.80
CA LEU A 401 9.50 1.26 -13.11
C LEU A 401 9.64 2.72 -13.54
N ARG A 402 9.09 3.05 -14.70
CA ARG A 402 8.88 4.41 -15.20
C ARG A 402 7.40 4.61 -15.42
N VAL A 403 6.82 5.54 -14.68
CA VAL A 403 5.38 5.81 -14.68
C VAL A 403 5.12 7.29 -14.89
N SER A 404 4.05 7.58 -15.62
CA SER A 404 3.54 8.93 -15.82
C SER A 404 2.06 8.94 -15.45
N HIS A 405 1.67 9.87 -14.59
CA HIS A 405 0.28 10.11 -14.21
C HIS A 405 -0.08 11.57 -14.53
N ARG A 406 -1.23 11.81 -15.16
CA ARG A 406 -1.64 13.15 -15.63
C ARG A 406 -1.63 14.22 -14.53
N TYR A 407 -2.18 13.89 -13.35
CA TYR A 407 -2.18 14.78 -12.18
C TYR A 407 -0.87 14.71 -11.36
N TRP A 408 -0.46 13.51 -10.92
CA TRP A 408 0.69 13.34 -10.02
C TRP A 408 2.07 13.54 -10.66
N GLY A 409 2.18 13.58 -11.99
CA GLY A 409 3.44 13.77 -12.69
C GLY A 409 4.17 12.47 -13.03
N GLN A 410 5.48 12.58 -13.27
CA GLN A 410 6.33 11.48 -13.72
C GLN A 410 7.23 10.98 -12.58
N GLY A 411 7.48 9.67 -12.55
CA GLY A 411 8.31 9.02 -11.55
C GLY A 411 9.11 7.86 -12.12
N GLN A 412 10.29 7.65 -11.54
CA GLN A 412 11.12 6.48 -11.79
C GLN A 412 11.50 5.83 -10.46
N LEU A 413 11.29 4.53 -10.37
CA LEU A 413 11.63 3.70 -9.21
C LEU A 413 12.48 2.52 -9.66
N HIS A 414 13.52 2.24 -8.90
CA HIS A 414 14.37 1.06 -9.01
C HIS A 414 14.16 0.20 -7.78
N LEU A 415 14.19 -1.10 -7.98
CA LEU A 415 14.20 -2.11 -6.93
C LEU A 415 15.26 -3.14 -7.28
N ASP A 416 16.01 -3.55 -6.28
CA ASP A 416 17.05 -4.56 -6.38
C ASP A 416 17.07 -5.37 -5.08
N GLY A 417 17.04 -6.68 -5.17
CA GLY A 417 16.95 -7.53 -4.00
C GLY A 417 17.38 -8.97 -4.28
N GLN A 418 17.49 -9.74 -3.21
CA GLN A 418 17.84 -11.15 -3.23
C GLN A 418 16.76 -11.95 -2.51
N ALA A 419 16.22 -12.96 -3.19
CA ALA A 419 15.22 -13.86 -2.66
C ALA A 419 15.81 -15.26 -2.41
N GLU A 420 15.33 -15.92 -1.36
CA GLU A 420 15.67 -17.28 -0.95
C GLU A 420 14.39 -18.02 -0.60
N ALA A 421 14.00 -18.96 -1.47
CA ALA A 421 12.74 -19.71 -1.37
C ALA A 421 11.52 -18.83 -1.04
N PHE A 422 11.51 -17.59 -1.56
CA PHE A 422 10.54 -16.58 -1.15
C PHE A 422 9.15 -16.89 -1.67
N ARG A 423 8.18 -16.85 -0.76
CA ARG A 423 6.73 -16.84 -1.00
C ARG A 423 6.08 -15.86 -0.01
N PRO A 424 4.87 -15.34 -0.30
CA PRO A 424 4.09 -14.69 0.72
C PRO A 424 4.00 -15.61 1.96
N ASP A 425 4.47 -15.10 3.10
CA ASP A 425 4.47 -15.76 4.41
C ASP A 425 5.55 -16.83 4.66
N LYS A 426 6.46 -17.11 3.71
CA LYS A 426 7.60 -18.03 3.91
C LYS A 426 8.86 -17.60 3.17
N GLY A 427 10.01 -17.83 3.79
CA GLY A 427 11.31 -17.58 3.17
C GLY A 427 11.74 -16.12 3.31
N LEU A 428 12.78 -15.74 2.58
CA LEU A 428 13.44 -14.46 2.76
C LEU A 428 13.52 -13.69 1.44
N TRP A 429 13.15 -12.42 1.47
CA TRP A 429 13.46 -11.47 0.41
C TRP A 429 14.06 -10.21 1.03
N ARG A 430 15.32 -9.91 0.71
CA ARG A 430 15.97 -8.64 1.06
C ARG A 430 15.92 -7.71 -0.13
N TRP A 431 15.53 -6.45 0.05
CA TRP A 431 15.46 -5.47 -1.03
C TRP A 431 16.05 -4.13 -0.63
N ARG A 432 16.42 -3.40 -1.67
CA ARG A 432 16.62 -1.95 -1.65
C ARG A 432 15.84 -1.35 -2.80
N TYR A 433 15.36 -0.13 -2.61
CA TYR A 433 14.71 0.64 -3.64
C TYR A 433 15.21 2.08 -3.61
N TRP A 434 15.18 2.73 -4.76
CA TRP A 434 15.48 4.15 -4.89
C TRP A 434 14.77 4.73 -6.09
N GLY A 435 14.46 6.02 -6.05
CA GLY A 435 13.77 6.66 -7.14
C GLY A 435 13.66 8.15 -6.97
N LYS A 436 13.13 8.77 -8.02
CA LYS A 436 12.92 10.20 -8.10
C LYS A 436 11.79 10.51 -9.05
N GLY A 437 11.20 11.68 -8.89
CA GLY A 437 10.17 12.16 -9.78
C GLY A 437 9.77 13.60 -9.53
N GLN A 438 8.71 14.01 -10.21
CA GLN A 438 8.11 15.33 -10.10
C GLN A 438 6.66 15.18 -9.66
N MET A 439 6.20 16.08 -8.81
CA MET A 439 4.82 16.17 -8.34
C MET A 439 4.28 17.57 -8.66
N PRO A 440 3.72 17.78 -9.88
CA PRO A 440 3.22 19.07 -10.34
C PRO A 440 2.24 19.77 -9.39
N PRO A 441 1.27 19.08 -8.74
CA PRO A 441 0.33 19.73 -7.81
C PRO A 441 1.01 20.46 -6.66
N LEU A 442 2.18 19.98 -6.23
CA LEU A 442 2.99 20.56 -5.16
C LEU A 442 4.14 21.43 -5.68
N ARG A 443 4.31 21.51 -7.01
CA ARG A 443 5.46 22.14 -7.69
C ARG A 443 6.79 21.66 -7.09
N ALA A 444 6.87 20.37 -6.82
CA ALA A 444 7.95 19.75 -6.06
C ALA A 444 8.60 18.61 -6.84
N ARG A 445 9.88 18.39 -6.59
CA ARG A 445 10.59 17.16 -6.97
C ARG A 445 10.74 16.31 -5.73
N TRP A 446 10.55 15.00 -5.89
CA TRP A 446 10.69 14.03 -4.82
C TRP A 446 11.81 13.06 -5.13
N ASP A 447 12.45 12.57 -4.08
CA ASP A 447 13.38 11.46 -4.10
C ASP A 447 13.09 10.51 -2.94
N VAL A 448 13.32 9.23 -3.17
CA VAL A 448 13.09 8.19 -2.18
C VAL A 448 14.19 7.15 -2.26
N SER A 449 14.57 6.60 -1.11
CA SER A 449 15.41 5.43 -1.01
C SER A 449 15.05 4.66 0.24
N GLY A 450 15.21 3.34 0.20
CA GLY A 450 15.00 2.50 1.36
C GLY A 450 15.54 1.10 1.16
N GLN A 451 15.68 0.36 2.24
CA GLN A 451 16.06 -1.05 2.23
C GLN A 451 15.42 -1.77 3.42
N GLY A 452 15.15 -3.05 3.22
CA GLY A 452 14.45 -3.86 4.19
C GLY A 452 14.43 -5.34 3.79
N ALA A 453 13.66 -6.11 4.54
CA ALA A 453 13.52 -7.54 4.34
C ALA A 453 12.12 -8.02 4.68
N TRP A 454 11.67 -9.04 3.97
CA TRP A 454 10.46 -9.79 4.25
C TRP A 454 10.95 -11.18 4.59
N GLN A 455 10.79 -11.53 5.86
CA GLN A 455 11.18 -12.81 6.38
C GLN A 455 9.94 -13.46 6.96
N ASP A 456 9.46 -14.52 6.31
CA ASP A 456 8.27 -15.25 6.70
C ASP A 456 7.04 -14.31 6.84
N ASP A 457 6.55 -14.12 8.07
CA ASP A 457 5.42 -13.26 8.42
C ASP A 457 5.83 -11.82 8.82
N ALA A 458 7.13 -11.53 8.93
CA ALA A 458 7.68 -10.25 9.35
C ALA A 458 8.15 -9.39 8.17
N LEU A 459 7.74 -8.11 8.16
CA LEU A 459 8.25 -7.09 7.24
C LEU A 459 9.11 -6.08 8.02
N HIS A 460 10.36 -5.95 7.60
CA HIS A 460 11.36 -5.06 8.16
C HIS A 460 11.71 -3.97 7.14
N LEU A 461 11.82 -2.73 7.60
CA LEU A 461 12.44 -1.63 6.85
C LEU A 461 13.53 -1.03 7.72
N ASP A 462 14.79 -1.30 7.36
CA ASP A 462 15.96 -0.91 8.13
C ASP A 462 16.38 0.53 7.84
N TYR A 463 16.08 1.00 6.63
CA TYR A 463 16.40 2.36 6.20
C TYR A 463 15.33 2.90 5.26
N LEU A 464 15.02 4.18 5.46
CA LEU A 464 14.12 4.98 4.65
C LEU A 464 14.70 6.41 4.61
N SER A 465 14.73 6.99 3.44
CA SER A 465 14.90 8.42 3.24
C SER A 465 13.99 8.85 2.10
N ALA A 466 12.97 9.63 2.41
CA ALA A 466 12.03 10.19 1.45
C ALA A 466 11.97 11.71 1.62
N GLY A 467 12.04 12.47 0.53
CA GLY A 467 12.02 13.93 0.64
C GLY A 467 11.47 14.64 -0.57
N PHE A 468 11.21 15.92 -0.38
CA PHE A 468 10.90 16.87 -1.44
C PHE A 468 11.93 18.00 -1.46
N ASP A 469 12.14 18.65 -2.61
CA ASP A 469 12.94 19.88 -2.66
C ASP A 469 12.21 21.09 -2.04
N ARG A 470 10.88 21.11 -2.17
CA ARG A 470 9.95 22.05 -1.51
C ARG A 470 8.58 21.40 -1.35
N LEU A 471 7.81 21.85 -0.36
CA LEU A 471 6.42 21.44 -0.17
C LEU A 471 5.59 22.67 0.21
N THR A 472 4.56 22.99 -0.55
CA THR A 472 3.62 24.07 -0.21
C THR A 472 2.28 23.46 0.18
N TYR A 473 1.79 23.76 1.38
CA TYR A 473 0.50 23.27 1.87
C TYR A 473 -0.14 24.31 2.80
N GLY A 474 -1.37 24.73 2.48
CA GLY A 474 -2.11 25.73 3.25
C GLY A 474 -1.32 27.03 3.41
N LEU A 475 -1.09 27.44 4.66
CA LEU A 475 -0.34 28.65 5.02
C LEU A 475 1.18 28.45 5.08
N ALA A 476 1.69 27.24 4.81
CA ALA A 476 3.09 26.88 5.07
C ALA A 476 3.81 26.45 3.79
N ARG A 477 5.05 26.93 3.64
CA ARG A 477 6.01 26.47 2.64
C ARG A 477 7.21 25.84 3.34
N VAL A 478 7.34 24.53 3.22
CA VAL A 478 8.39 23.74 3.84
C VAL A 478 9.56 23.58 2.85
N ILE A 479 10.76 23.98 3.27
CA ILE A 479 11.97 23.96 2.45
C ILE A 479 12.75 22.68 2.74
N ARG A 480 12.96 21.86 1.69
CA ARG A 480 13.66 20.58 1.73
C ARG A 480 13.22 19.64 2.88
N PRO A 481 11.93 19.29 3.00
CA PRO A 481 11.49 18.30 3.97
C PRO A 481 12.05 16.91 3.64
N ARG A 482 12.49 16.19 4.67
CA ARG A 482 12.98 14.82 4.57
C ARG A 482 12.51 13.98 5.75
N LEU A 483 11.87 12.86 5.43
CA LEU A 483 11.45 11.79 6.32
C LEU A 483 12.54 10.71 6.33
N THR A 484 12.94 10.30 7.52
CA THR A 484 13.92 9.23 7.76
C THR A 484 13.45 8.30 8.87
N LEU A 485 13.99 7.07 8.94
CA LEU A 485 13.80 6.21 10.11
C LEU A 485 14.81 6.57 11.20
N THR A 486 14.33 6.68 12.44
CA THR A 486 15.15 6.75 13.65
C THR A 486 15.27 5.39 14.34
N GLN A 487 14.30 4.51 14.11
CA GLN A 487 14.31 3.09 14.50
C GLN A 487 13.77 2.26 13.34
N PRO A 488 14.27 1.03 13.11
CA PRO A 488 13.74 0.15 12.07
C PRO A 488 12.23 -0.01 12.19
N LEU A 489 11.53 -0.02 11.06
CA LEU A 489 10.12 -0.39 11.03
C LEU A 489 10.04 -1.91 11.04
N MET A 490 9.25 -2.45 11.96
CA MET A 490 8.93 -3.86 12.04
C MET A 490 7.42 -4.04 12.04
N TRP A 491 6.93 -4.87 11.14
CA TRP A 491 5.53 -5.24 11.05
C TRP A 491 5.39 -6.76 11.04
N LEU A 492 4.95 -7.32 12.17
CA LEU A 492 4.55 -8.71 12.30
C LEU A 492 3.11 -8.84 11.80
N ARG A 493 2.90 -9.65 10.76
CA ARG A 493 1.61 -9.74 10.07
C ARG A 493 0.72 -10.88 10.56
N ALA A 494 1.26 -11.85 11.31
CA ALA A 494 0.50 -12.96 11.83
C ALA A 494 -0.64 -12.46 12.73
N SER A 495 -1.88 -12.86 12.43
CA SER A 495 -3.08 -12.35 13.09
C SER A 495 -3.12 -12.55 14.62
N GLN A 496 -2.42 -13.56 15.14
CA GLN A 496 -2.35 -13.84 16.58
C GLN A 496 -1.29 -13.00 17.33
N HIS A 497 -0.32 -12.41 16.61
CA HIS A 497 0.81 -11.66 17.18
C HIS A 497 1.09 -10.38 16.37
N ALA A 498 0.02 -9.77 15.84
CA ALA A 498 0.15 -8.61 14.98
C ALA A 498 0.74 -7.43 15.78
N ALA A 499 1.89 -6.94 15.32
CA ALA A 499 2.58 -5.86 15.99
C ALA A 499 3.26 -4.97 14.95
N PHE A 500 3.22 -3.67 15.20
CA PHE A 500 3.82 -2.64 14.38
C PHE A 500 4.63 -1.71 15.27
N HIS A 501 5.90 -1.54 14.93
CA HIS A 501 6.80 -0.61 15.62
C HIS A 501 7.63 0.15 14.58
N ALA A 502 7.76 1.46 14.72
CA ALA A 502 8.66 2.25 13.88
C ALA A 502 9.04 3.56 14.57
N GLY A 503 10.24 4.06 14.30
CA GLY A 503 10.67 5.41 14.69
C GLY A 503 10.93 6.25 13.45
N PHE A 504 10.38 7.45 13.38
CA PHE A 504 10.51 8.37 12.25
C PHE A 504 11.06 9.73 12.70
N ALA A 505 11.86 10.35 11.84
CA ALA A 505 12.19 11.77 11.94
C ALA A 505 11.82 12.49 10.63
N LEU A 506 11.02 13.54 10.75
CA LEU A 506 10.72 14.48 9.67
C LEU A 506 11.43 15.80 9.97
N ALA A 507 12.45 16.11 9.18
CA ALA A 507 13.22 17.35 9.30
C ALA A 507 13.05 18.22 8.07
N ALA A 508 13.13 19.54 8.24
CA ALA A 508 13.22 20.48 7.13
C ALA A 508 14.26 21.56 7.45
N GLN A 509 14.73 22.27 6.42
CA GLN A 509 15.67 23.38 6.63
C GLN A 509 14.96 24.57 7.28
N ARG A 510 13.74 24.85 6.84
CA ARG A 510 12.95 26.01 7.24
C ARG A 510 11.50 25.84 6.80
N ILE A 511 10.56 26.40 7.56
CA ILE A 511 9.15 26.54 7.15
C ILE A 511 8.79 28.02 7.12
N ASP A 512 8.36 28.54 5.97
CA ASP A 512 7.86 29.91 5.83
C ASP A 512 6.33 29.95 5.94
N PHE A 513 5.80 30.95 6.62
CA PHE A 513 4.35 31.16 6.75
C PHE A 513 3.88 32.35 5.91
N THR A 514 2.80 32.21 5.13
CA THR A 514 2.33 33.21 4.15
C THR A 514 2.05 34.61 4.72
N HIS A 515 1.70 34.70 6.01
CA HIS A 515 1.41 35.96 6.72
C HIS A 515 2.17 36.07 8.04
N GLY A 516 3.32 35.41 8.15
CA GLY A 516 4.13 35.39 9.37
C GLY A 516 5.63 35.33 9.09
N GLY A 517 6.39 34.98 10.12
CA GLY A 517 7.81 34.70 9.98
C GLY A 517 8.09 33.28 9.51
N TYR A 518 9.06 32.63 10.13
CA TYR A 518 9.51 31.29 9.76
C TYR A 518 9.86 30.43 10.97
N LEU A 519 9.72 29.12 10.81
CA LEU A 519 10.19 28.13 11.77
C LEU A 519 11.60 27.65 11.35
N PRO A 520 12.66 27.89 12.15
CA PRO A 520 14.03 27.49 11.82
C PRO A 520 14.26 26.00 12.08
N THR A 521 14.91 25.31 11.13
CA THR A 521 15.40 23.93 11.28
C THR A 521 14.46 22.96 12.01
N PRO A 522 13.16 22.88 11.64
CA PRO A 522 12.22 22.05 12.36
C PRO A 522 12.54 20.57 12.19
N ARG A 523 12.47 19.83 13.31
CA ARG A 523 12.66 18.39 13.39
C ARG A 523 11.57 17.80 14.28
N LEU A 524 10.68 17.05 13.64
CA LEU A 524 9.67 16.22 14.27
C LEU A 524 10.23 14.81 14.43
N GLN A 525 10.28 14.30 15.66
CA GLN A 525 10.62 12.90 15.95
C GLN A 525 9.39 12.20 16.50
N LEU A 526 9.06 11.03 15.95
CA LEU A 526 7.88 10.25 16.33
C LEU A 526 8.23 8.77 16.45
N THR A 527 7.67 8.11 17.45
CA THR A 527 7.60 6.65 17.57
C THR A 527 6.16 6.23 17.32
N ALA A 528 5.99 5.21 16.48
CA ALA A 528 4.72 4.60 16.15
C ALA A 528 4.65 3.18 16.71
N GLN A 529 3.55 2.85 17.40
CA GLN A 529 3.32 1.53 17.97
C GLN A 529 1.85 1.12 17.80
N GLY A 530 1.58 -0.12 17.39
CA GLY A 530 0.21 -0.61 17.23
C GLY A 530 0.16 -2.00 16.63
N GLU A 531 -0.97 -2.36 16.01
CA GLU A 531 -1.19 -3.68 15.39
C GLU A 531 -0.78 -3.69 13.91
N SER A 532 -0.85 -2.54 13.24
CA SER A 532 -0.54 -2.42 11.81
C SER A 532 -0.22 -0.97 11.41
N PRO A 533 0.31 -0.71 10.21
CA PRO A 533 0.45 0.65 9.66
C PRO A 533 -0.87 1.43 9.55
N ALA A 534 -2.01 0.74 9.64
CA ALA A 534 -3.35 1.34 9.63
C ALA A 534 -3.94 1.56 11.03
N SER A 535 -3.29 1.10 12.11
CA SER A 535 -3.78 1.28 13.48
C SER A 535 -2.59 1.42 14.42
N MET A 536 -2.24 2.66 14.76
CA MET A 536 -1.06 2.97 15.56
C MET A 536 -1.22 4.20 16.44
N GLN A 537 -0.62 4.15 17.63
CA GLN A 537 -0.35 5.31 18.47
C GLN A 537 0.97 5.96 18.03
N LEU A 538 1.01 7.28 18.06
CA LEU A 538 2.14 8.12 17.68
C LEU A 538 2.52 8.98 18.89
N ARG A 539 3.79 8.91 19.30
CA ARG A 539 4.32 9.74 20.38
C ARG A 539 5.64 10.37 19.97
N GLY A 540 5.91 11.58 20.41
CA GLY A 540 7.21 12.20 20.19
C GLY A 540 7.21 13.70 20.39
N ASP A 541 8.10 14.41 19.70
CA ASP A 541 8.25 15.85 19.87
C ASP A 541 8.68 16.59 18.60
N LEU A 542 8.29 17.87 18.53
CA LEU A 542 8.74 18.83 17.53
C LEU A 542 9.67 19.84 18.19
N ARG A 543 10.86 20.02 17.60
CA ARG A 543 11.83 21.08 17.94
C ARG A 543 12.18 21.89 16.71
N ALA A 544 12.49 23.17 16.87
CA ALA A 544 12.87 24.06 15.78
C ALA A 544 13.87 25.13 16.27
N GLY A 545 15.17 24.88 16.10
CA GLY A 545 16.19 25.66 16.80
C GLY A 545 15.95 25.64 18.32
N ALA A 546 15.77 26.81 18.92
CA ALA A 546 15.45 26.96 20.35
C ALA A 546 13.95 26.83 20.70
N ILE A 547 13.08 26.65 19.70
CA ILE A 547 11.62 26.52 19.87
C ILE A 547 11.27 25.06 20.19
N GLY A 548 10.64 24.82 21.34
CA GLY A 548 10.21 23.49 21.78
C GLY A 548 11.10 22.93 22.91
N PRO A 549 10.95 21.65 23.28
CA PRO A 549 10.16 20.62 22.59
C PRO A 549 8.64 20.79 22.78
N ILE A 550 7.90 20.62 21.68
CA ILE A 550 6.45 20.47 21.69
C ILE A 550 6.17 18.97 21.71
N ARG A 551 5.64 18.46 22.83
CA ARG A 551 5.33 17.03 22.98
C ARG A 551 4.04 16.72 22.24
N LEU A 552 4.02 15.58 21.55
CA LEU A 552 2.91 15.12 20.71
C LEU A 552 2.49 13.72 21.16
N ASP A 553 1.20 13.51 21.34
CA ASP A 553 0.58 12.19 21.49
C ASP A 553 -0.63 12.13 20.54
N GLY A 554 -0.74 11.06 19.75
CA GLY A 554 -1.83 10.90 18.83
C GLY A 554 -2.07 9.46 18.42
N ARG A 555 -3.13 9.27 17.63
CA ARG A 555 -3.57 7.98 17.10
C ARG A 555 -3.93 8.12 15.63
N TRP A 556 -3.45 7.17 14.84
CA TRP A 556 -3.85 6.93 13.46
C TRP A 556 -4.71 5.67 13.40
N ASP A 557 -5.91 5.78 12.85
CA ASP A 557 -6.87 4.66 12.71
C ASP A 557 -7.06 4.19 11.26
N GLY A 558 -6.15 4.58 10.36
CA GLY A 558 -6.22 4.21 8.94
C GLY A 558 -6.98 5.23 8.11
N THR A 559 -7.79 6.08 8.75
CA THR A 559 -8.59 7.12 8.09
C THR A 559 -8.28 8.51 8.61
N ARG A 560 -8.02 8.62 9.92
CA ARG A 560 -7.89 9.89 10.62
C ARG A 560 -6.75 9.84 11.63
N LEU A 561 -5.98 10.91 11.64
CA LEU A 561 -5.01 11.23 12.68
C LEU A 561 -5.70 12.14 13.71
N ARG A 562 -5.66 11.78 14.99
CA ARG A 562 -6.11 12.64 16.10
C ARG A 562 -5.03 12.71 17.15
N GLY A 563 -4.83 13.84 17.80
CA GLY A 563 -3.84 13.94 18.86
C GLY A 563 -3.88 15.25 19.61
N GLN A 564 -2.94 15.37 20.54
CA GLN A 564 -2.73 16.51 21.39
C GLN A 564 -1.26 16.93 21.33
N ALA A 565 -1.04 18.22 21.47
CA ALA A 565 0.25 18.86 21.48
C ALA A 565 0.38 19.71 22.74
N TRP A 566 1.46 19.51 23.49
CA TRP A 566 1.75 20.26 24.70
C TRP A 566 3.07 20.99 24.56
N TRP A 567 3.00 22.28 24.83
CA TRP A 567 4.14 23.17 24.83
C TRP A 567 4.40 23.66 26.25
N ALA A 568 5.48 23.18 26.85
CA ALA A 568 5.90 23.62 28.17
C ALA A 568 6.26 25.12 28.17
N SER A 569 6.23 25.74 29.36
CA SER A 569 6.61 27.15 29.51
C SER A 569 8.04 27.38 29.00
N GLN A 570 8.19 28.36 28.12
CA GLN A 570 9.50 28.78 27.60
C GLN A 570 9.56 30.30 27.37
N PRO A 571 10.77 30.90 27.36
CA PRO A 571 10.93 32.34 27.15
C PRO A 571 10.36 32.78 25.79
N VAL A 572 9.62 33.89 25.75
CA VAL A 572 9.03 34.36 24.48
C VAL A 572 10.07 34.75 23.43
N THR A 573 11.29 35.08 23.83
CA THR A 573 12.36 35.49 22.92
C THR A 573 12.71 34.44 21.86
N VAL A 574 12.51 33.15 22.15
CA VAL A 574 12.79 32.08 21.18
C VAL A 574 11.82 32.09 19.99
N PHE A 575 10.67 32.73 20.12
CA PHE A 575 9.65 32.85 19.07
C PHE A 575 9.85 34.05 18.14
N GLN A 576 10.91 34.83 18.33
CA GLN A 576 11.23 35.97 17.46
C GLN A 576 11.20 35.62 15.95
N PRO A 577 11.68 34.44 15.49
CA PRO A 577 11.62 34.07 14.07
C PRO A 577 10.20 33.95 13.51
N LEU A 578 9.19 33.70 14.34
CA LEU A 578 7.79 33.58 13.91
C LEU A 578 7.13 34.93 13.61
N LEU A 579 7.74 36.04 14.03
CA LEU A 579 7.28 37.39 13.74
C LEU A 579 7.93 37.92 12.45
N THR A 580 7.14 38.53 11.58
CA THR A 580 7.65 39.14 10.34
C THR A 580 8.50 40.37 10.66
N PRO A 581 9.71 40.54 10.07
CA PRO A 581 10.55 41.71 10.33
C PRO A 581 9.89 43.05 10.03
N SER A 582 8.94 43.09 9.09
CA SER A 582 8.18 44.29 8.71
C SER A 582 7.31 44.84 9.84
N LEU A 583 6.97 44.03 10.86
CA LEU A 583 6.22 44.48 12.03
C LEU A 583 7.02 45.44 12.91
N GLY A 584 8.37 45.43 12.82
CA GLY A 584 9.22 46.25 13.69
C GLY A 584 9.15 45.86 15.17
N VAL A 585 8.76 44.62 15.48
CA VAL A 585 8.61 44.11 16.86
C VAL A 585 9.79 43.23 17.25
N ARG A 586 10.39 43.52 18.41
CA ARG A 586 11.41 42.65 19.05
C ARG A 586 10.97 42.20 20.44
N LEU A 587 10.95 40.89 20.66
CA LEU A 587 10.65 40.26 21.94
C LEU A 587 11.82 40.46 22.92
N ARG A 588 11.53 40.90 24.15
CA ARG A 588 12.55 41.18 25.20
C ARG A 588 12.53 40.12 26.31
N GLU A 589 11.37 39.91 26.92
CA GLU A 589 11.17 39.05 28.08
C GLU A 589 9.72 38.54 28.13
N GLY A 590 9.44 37.59 29.03
CA GLY A 590 8.13 36.96 29.21
C GLY A 590 8.17 35.45 28.99
N GLN A 591 7.08 34.79 29.37
CA GLN A 591 6.92 33.34 29.25
C GLN A 591 5.75 33.00 28.33
N PHE A 592 5.87 31.92 27.57
CA PHE A 592 4.80 31.38 26.74
C PHE A 592 4.63 29.88 26.99
N HIS A 593 3.39 29.42 27.07
CA HIS A 593 3.03 28.01 27.00
C HIS A 593 1.75 27.83 26.19
N ALA A 594 1.52 26.60 25.73
CA ALA A 594 0.37 26.30 24.89
C ALA A 594 -0.04 24.84 24.99
N GLN A 595 -1.33 24.60 24.74
CA GLN A 595 -1.88 23.27 24.52
C GLN A 595 -2.82 23.30 23.31
N ALA A 596 -2.77 22.25 22.50
CA ALA A 596 -3.64 22.12 21.34
C ALA A 596 -4.08 20.67 21.14
N ALA A 597 -5.29 20.48 20.63
CA ALA A 597 -5.73 19.24 20.02
C ALA A 597 -5.75 19.41 18.49
N PHE A 598 -5.45 18.34 17.76
CA PHE A 598 -5.45 18.34 16.30
C PHE A 598 -6.13 17.11 15.71
N SER A 599 -6.65 17.26 14.49
CA SER A 599 -7.24 16.20 13.69
C SER A 599 -6.91 16.41 12.22
N ALA A 600 -6.56 15.34 11.52
CA ALA A 600 -6.34 15.35 10.08
C ALA A 600 -6.97 14.13 9.42
N ALA A 601 -7.76 14.34 8.38
CA ALA A 601 -8.36 13.28 7.56
C ALA A 601 -8.52 13.73 6.10
N ARG A 602 -8.62 12.75 5.20
CA ARG A 602 -8.94 13.02 3.78
C ARG A 602 -10.29 13.74 3.69
N GLY A 603 -10.35 14.83 2.92
CA GLY A 603 -11.54 15.69 2.78
C GLY A 603 -11.72 16.74 3.87
N GLN A 604 -11.27 16.48 5.10
CA GLN A 604 -11.33 17.44 6.23
C GLN A 604 -10.14 18.44 6.22
N GLY A 605 -8.97 18.01 5.72
CA GLY A 605 -7.73 18.77 5.89
C GLY A 605 -7.20 18.71 7.33
N PHE A 606 -6.31 19.64 7.68
CA PHE A 606 -5.74 19.75 9.02
C PHE A 606 -6.53 20.77 9.86
N VAL A 607 -7.00 20.32 11.03
CA VAL A 607 -7.74 21.13 12.00
C VAL A 607 -7.00 21.09 13.32
N ALA A 608 -6.85 22.24 13.97
CA ALA A 608 -6.27 22.32 15.31
C ALA A 608 -7.05 23.32 16.16
N GLY A 609 -7.04 23.16 17.47
CA GLY A 609 -7.65 24.13 18.38
C GLY A 609 -7.11 23.96 19.78
N GLY A 610 -7.10 25.04 20.54
CA GLY A 610 -6.47 25.04 21.86
C GLY A 610 -6.36 26.40 22.49
N HIS A 611 -5.45 26.48 23.46
CA HIS A 611 -5.23 27.67 24.27
C HIS A 611 -3.73 27.97 24.29
N LEU A 612 -3.40 29.23 24.02
CA LEU A 612 -2.05 29.77 24.05
C LEU A 612 -2.05 30.83 25.15
N GLN A 613 -1.02 30.86 25.99
CA GLN A 613 -0.87 31.89 27.00
C GLN A 613 0.54 32.46 26.95
N ALA A 614 0.63 33.79 26.91
CA ALA A 614 1.86 34.53 27.09
C ALA A 614 1.70 35.46 28.29
N LYS A 615 2.69 35.48 29.18
CA LYS A 615 2.66 36.24 30.43
C LYS A 615 3.89 37.11 30.59
N GLY A 616 3.69 38.36 31.01
CA GLY A 616 4.75 39.34 31.28
C GLY A 616 5.58 39.66 30.04
N VAL A 617 4.97 39.69 28.86
CA VAL A 617 5.68 39.88 27.60
C VAL A 617 6.13 41.33 27.46
N GLY A 618 7.45 41.53 27.35
CA GLY A 618 8.05 42.82 27.02
C GLY A 618 8.43 42.91 25.54
N LEU A 619 8.09 44.01 24.89
CA LEU A 619 8.32 44.24 23.45
C LEU A 619 9.03 45.57 23.21
N TRP A 620 9.95 45.58 22.25
CA TRP A 620 10.37 46.81 21.56
C TRP A 620 9.54 46.94 20.28
N LEU A 621 8.96 48.10 20.07
CA LEU A 621 8.26 48.47 18.84
C LEU A 621 9.17 49.37 17.99
N LYS A 622 8.72 49.72 16.78
CA LYS A 622 9.43 50.71 15.95
C LYS A 622 9.51 52.08 16.64
N ASP A 623 8.41 52.47 17.28
CA ASP A 623 8.23 53.74 17.98
C ASP A 623 7.69 53.43 19.39
N GLY A 624 8.57 53.10 20.34
CA GLY A 624 8.23 52.84 21.74
C GLY A 624 8.43 51.40 22.22
N ARG A 625 7.89 51.10 23.40
CA ARG A 625 7.99 49.79 24.06
C ARG A 625 6.74 49.39 24.83
N VAL A 626 6.55 48.09 24.95
CA VAL A 626 5.51 47.47 25.78
C VAL A 626 6.19 46.81 26.96
N ASP A 627 5.71 47.10 28.17
CA ASP A 627 6.12 46.43 29.40
C ASP A 627 4.95 45.63 29.95
N ALA A 628 5.22 44.36 30.30
CA ALA A 628 4.27 43.40 30.89
C ALA A 628 2.93 43.29 30.13
N MET A 629 2.96 42.59 29.00
CA MET A 629 1.78 42.16 28.25
C MET A 629 1.40 40.72 28.60
N ASP A 630 0.16 40.53 29.01
CA ASP A 630 -0.49 39.24 29.18
C ASP A 630 -1.48 38.99 28.04
N LEU A 631 -1.37 37.82 27.42
CA LEU A 631 -2.21 37.38 26.30
C LEU A 631 -2.75 35.99 26.59
N THR A 632 -4.08 35.84 26.57
CA THR A 632 -4.73 34.51 26.56
C THR A 632 -5.50 34.34 25.26
N LEU A 633 -5.06 33.40 24.43
CA LEU A 633 -5.52 33.22 23.05
C LEU A 633 -6.12 31.81 22.87
N PRO A 634 -7.42 31.63 23.16
CA PRO A 634 -8.19 30.49 22.68
C PRO A 634 -8.37 30.59 21.16
N TYR A 635 -8.11 29.51 20.44
CA TYR A 635 -8.17 29.51 18.97
C TYR A 635 -8.68 28.20 18.38
N ARG A 636 -9.13 28.28 17.13
CA ARG A 636 -9.38 27.14 16.25
C ARG A 636 -8.86 27.45 14.85
N LEU A 637 -8.07 26.55 14.28
CA LEU A 637 -7.59 26.57 12.91
C LEU A 637 -8.41 25.56 12.09
N HIS A 638 -9.08 26.04 11.05
CA HIS A 638 -9.84 25.23 10.10
C HIS A 638 -9.72 25.85 8.70
N ASP A 639 -9.56 25.04 7.65
CA ASP A 639 -9.43 25.52 6.26
C ASP A 639 -8.40 26.64 6.06
N SER A 640 -7.24 26.53 6.73
CA SER A 640 -6.17 27.54 6.68
C SER A 640 -6.59 28.93 7.21
N ARG A 641 -7.65 29.03 8.01
CA ARG A 641 -8.11 30.27 8.66
C ARG A 641 -8.15 30.09 10.18
N TRP A 642 -7.68 31.11 10.89
CA TRP A 642 -7.75 31.16 12.35
C TRP A 642 -9.08 31.75 12.78
N GLN A 643 -9.77 31.07 13.68
CA GLN A 643 -10.88 31.59 14.47
C GLN A 643 -10.34 31.89 15.86
N LEU A 644 -10.36 33.15 16.24
CA LEU A 644 -9.86 33.68 17.50
C LEU A 644 -11.05 33.86 18.44
N GLY A 645 -10.95 33.29 19.64
CA GLY A 645 -12.02 33.32 20.63
C GLY A 645 -13.31 32.59 20.26
N PRO A 646 -13.27 31.30 19.89
CA PRO A 646 -14.46 30.54 19.47
C PRO A 646 -15.52 30.40 20.56
N HIS A 647 -15.12 30.37 21.84
CA HIS A 647 -16.01 30.24 23.00
C HIS A 647 -15.89 31.40 23.98
N THR A 648 -14.68 31.91 24.16
CA THR A 648 -14.37 33.07 25.01
C THR A 648 -13.47 34.02 24.22
N PRO A 649 -13.62 35.35 24.33
CA PRO A 649 -12.74 36.29 23.67
C PRO A 649 -11.27 36.06 24.02
N VAL A 650 -10.39 36.44 23.11
CA VAL A 650 -8.96 36.58 23.36
C VAL A 650 -8.77 37.78 24.27
N THR A 651 -8.07 37.61 25.39
CA THR A 651 -7.82 38.71 26.32
C THR A 651 -6.41 39.24 26.15
N LEU A 652 -6.29 40.54 25.94
CA LEU A 652 -5.04 41.28 25.88
C LEU A 652 -5.01 42.29 27.02
N ARG A 653 -4.02 42.18 27.91
CA ARG A 653 -3.81 43.08 29.03
C ARG A 653 -2.38 43.58 29.00
N ILE A 654 -2.19 44.89 29.02
CA ILE A 654 -0.85 45.50 28.95
C ILE A 654 -0.71 46.48 30.11
N ASP A 655 0.29 46.30 30.96
CA ASP A 655 0.50 47.19 32.10
C ASP A 655 0.91 48.59 31.65
N ARG A 656 1.84 48.68 30.69
CA ARG A 656 2.34 49.95 30.17
C ARG A 656 2.78 49.87 28.71
N LEU A 657 2.32 50.82 27.90
CA LEU A 657 2.82 51.09 26.56
C LEU A 657 3.41 52.51 26.56
N VAL A 658 4.72 52.59 26.37
CA VAL A 658 5.44 53.86 26.26
C VAL A 658 5.64 54.15 24.78
N ASN A 659 4.99 55.20 24.29
CA ASN A 659 5.21 55.82 22.98
C ASN A 659 5.25 57.34 23.21
N GLN A 660 4.70 58.14 22.30
CA GLN A 660 4.47 59.57 22.48
C GLN A 660 3.67 59.89 23.75
N PHE A 661 2.76 58.99 24.10
CA PHE A 661 1.95 59.05 25.30
C PHE A 661 2.19 57.80 26.13
N ASP A 662 2.21 57.96 27.46
CA ASP A 662 2.33 56.87 28.43
C ASP A 662 0.94 56.30 28.71
N LEU A 663 0.63 55.17 28.05
CA LEU A 663 -0.63 54.46 28.22
C LEU A 663 -0.46 53.37 29.28
N ARG A 664 -1.36 53.31 30.26
CA ARG A 664 -1.29 52.32 31.36
C ARG A 664 -2.56 51.49 31.46
N LYS A 665 -2.44 50.30 32.04
CA LYS A 665 -3.55 49.36 32.31
C LYS A 665 -4.45 49.13 31.08
N ILE A 666 -3.85 48.94 29.91
CA ILE A 666 -4.59 48.73 28.68
C ILE A 666 -5.33 47.40 28.76
N ARG A 667 -6.61 47.42 28.44
CA ARG A 667 -7.46 46.24 28.29
C ARG A 667 -8.02 46.24 26.87
N ALA A 668 -8.07 45.07 26.26
CA ALA A 668 -8.69 44.86 24.96
C ALA A 668 -9.03 43.39 24.79
N ASP A 669 -10.20 43.11 24.22
CA ASP A 669 -10.67 41.75 23.93
C ASP A 669 -10.87 41.57 22.43
N LEU A 670 -10.48 40.41 21.89
CA LEU A 670 -10.50 40.15 20.44
C LEU A 670 -11.28 38.87 20.13
N GLN A 671 -12.16 38.92 19.14
CA GLN A 671 -12.95 37.77 18.70
C GLN A 671 -13.25 37.83 17.20
N GLY A 672 -13.18 36.69 16.50
CA GLY A 672 -13.52 36.62 15.07
C GLY A 672 -12.51 35.79 14.28
N TYR A 673 -12.16 36.21 13.07
CA TYR A 673 -11.31 35.44 12.16
C TYR A 673 -10.05 36.18 11.70
N TYR A 674 -8.98 35.44 11.43
CA TYR A 674 -7.76 35.95 10.82
C TYR A 674 -7.24 35.00 9.71
N PRO A 675 -6.97 35.52 8.49
CA PRO A 675 -7.26 36.88 8.03
C PRO A 675 -8.78 37.15 8.01
N TYR A 676 -9.18 38.39 8.28
CA TYR A 676 -10.59 38.81 8.29
C TYR A 676 -11.05 39.22 6.88
N ASP A 677 -12.34 39.07 6.64
CA ASP A 677 -13.04 39.59 5.45
C ASP A 677 -14.50 39.93 5.83
N GLU A 678 -15.31 40.33 4.85
CA GLU A 678 -16.70 40.72 5.11
C GLU A 678 -17.55 39.59 5.71
N ALA A 679 -17.33 38.36 5.26
CA ALA A 679 -18.07 37.19 5.73
C ALA A 679 -17.55 36.66 7.08
N SER A 680 -16.28 36.91 7.38
CA SER A 680 -15.58 36.48 8.58
C SER A 680 -14.87 37.66 9.25
N PRO A 681 -15.62 38.52 9.95
CA PRO A 681 -15.06 39.72 10.54
C PRO A 681 -14.16 39.41 11.75
N LEU A 682 -13.37 40.40 12.13
CA LEU A 682 -12.61 40.44 13.37
C LEU A 682 -13.07 41.63 14.20
N THR A 683 -13.42 41.40 15.46
CA THR A 683 -13.94 42.43 16.36
C THR A 683 -13.00 42.58 17.55
N LEU A 684 -12.60 43.82 17.80
CA LEU A 684 -11.89 44.25 19.00
C LEU A 684 -12.89 44.98 19.89
N SER A 685 -13.07 44.55 21.14
CA SER A 685 -14.02 45.10 22.11
C SER A 685 -13.33 45.47 23.42
N ASP A 686 -14.07 46.21 24.25
CA ASP A 686 -13.69 46.52 25.63
C ASP A 686 -12.29 47.12 25.73
N VAL A 687 -12.00 48.05 24.81
CA VAL A 687 -10.70 48.70 24.72
C VAL A 687 -10.69 49.90 25.66
N THR A 688 -9.85 49.86 26.69
CA THR A 688 -9.65 50.97 27.63
C THR A 688 -8.18 51.11 27.98
N ALA A 689 -7.75 52.33 28.31
CA ALA A 689 -6.41 52.63 28.78
C ALA A 689 -6.41 53.91 29.63
N ASP A 690 -5.59 53.94 30.67
CA ASP A 690 -5.28 55.15 31.42
C ASP A 690 -4.30 56.00 30.60
N MET A 691 -4.65 57.27 30.34
CA MET A 691 -3.82 58.20 29.57
C MET A 691 -4.07 59.65 30.02
N LEU A 692 -3.00 60.45 30.14
CA LEU A 692 -3.06 61.89 30.44
C LEU A 692 -3.95 62.20 31.66
N GLY A 693 -3.73 61.52 32.79
CA GLY A 693 -4.51 61.72 34.02
C GLY A 693 -6.00 61.30 33.98
N GLY A 694 -6.46 60.69 32.88
CA GLY A 694 -7.82 60.22 32.66
C GLY A 694 -7.87 58.84 31.99
N GLU A 695 -8.98 58.51 31.34
CA GLU A 695 -9.20 57.25 30.63
C GLU A 695 -9.57 57.51 29.16
N VAL A 696 -9.07 56.67 28.26
CA VAL A 696 -9.44 56.64 26.85
C VAL A 696 -9.87 55.24 26.46
N GLY A 697 -10.92 55.11 25.65
CA GLY A 697 -11.40 53.80 25.23
C GLY A 697 -12.50 53.80 24.19
N PHE A 698 -12.83 52.63 23.67
CA PHE A 698 -13.97 52.42 22.79
C PHE A 698 -14.58 51.04 23.01
N SER A 699 -15.89 50.93 22.79
CA SER A 699 -16.62 49.69 23.06
C SER A 699 -16.39 48.60 22.02
N SER A 700 -16.32 48.96 20.73
CA SER A 700 -16.18 47.99 19.65
C SER A 700 -15.57 48.58 18.38
N LEU A 701 -14.69 47.81 17.75
CA LEU A 701 -14.14 48.02 16.41
C LEU A 701 -14.26 46.71 15.63
N ARG A 702 -15.10 46.70 14.60
CA ARG A 702 -15.23 45.58 13.65
C ARG A 702 -14.36 45.84 12.42
N LEU A 703 -13.64 44.81 11.97
CA LEU A 703 -12.83 44.78 10.75
C LEU A 703 -13.42 43.76 9.75
N PRO A 704 -13.59 44.11 8.45
CA PRO A 704 -13.40 45.45 7.87
C PRO A 704 -14.35 46.49 8.49
N GLN A 705 -13.87 47.73 8.61
CA GLN A 705 -14.59 48.83 9.25
C GLN A 705 -15.56 49.48 8.27
N HIS A 706 -16.85 49.54 8.64
CA HIS A 706 -17.91 50.22 7.87
C HIS A 706 -18.36 51.54 8.47
N GLN A 707 -18.19 51.69 9.79
CA GLN A 707 -18.59 52.86 10.56
C GLN A 707 -17.43 53.29 11.46
N PRO A 708 -17.29 54.59 11.77
CA PRO A 708 -16.24 55.05 12.66
C PRO A 708 -16.39 54.42 14.04
N THR A 709 -15.27 54.08 14.65
CA THR A 709 -15.24 53.64 16.05
C THR A 709 -15.16 54.87 16.94
N LEU A 710 -16.13 55.04 17.83
CA LEU A 710 -16.19 56.20 18.71
C LEU A 710 -15.19 56.05 19.86
N LEU A 711 -14.08 56.78 19.77
CA LEU A 711 -13.09 56.87 20.85
C LEU A 711 -13.57 57.86 21.89
N ARG A 712 -13.85 57.38 23.10
CA ARG A 712 -14.28 58.20 24.23
C ARG A 712 -13.08 58.60 25.07
N LEU A 713 -13.05 59.87 25.44
CA LEU A 713 -12.08 60.47 26.33
C LEU A 713 -12.81 60.88 27.59
N HIS A 714 -12.33 60.42 28.74
CA HIS A 714 -12.91 60.75 30.02
C HIS A 714 -11.87 61.39 30.95
N ASN A 715 -12.19 62.56 31.48
CA ASN A 715 -11.45 63.22 32.54
C ASN A 715 -9.95 63.45 32.21
N ILE A 716 -9.64 63.77 30.95
CA ILE A 716 -8.29 63.99 30.42
C ILE A 716 -7.73 65.30 30.98
N GLU A 717 -6.56 65.24 31.60
CA GLU A 717 -5.87 66.39 32.20
C GLU A 717 -5.10 67.18 31.14
N LEU A 718 -5.57 68.39 30.84
CA LEU A 718 -4.96 69.26 29.83
C LEU A 718 -3.53 69.67 30.19
N SER A 719 -3.21 69.76 31.50
CA SER A 719 -1.86 70.07 31.96
C SER A 719 -0.83 69.03 31.47
N GLU A 720 -1.21 67.75 31.51
CA GLU A 720 -0.36 66.66 31.03
C GLU A 720 -0.24 66.67 29.50
N LEU A 721 -1.34 66.98 28.79
CA LEU A 721 -1.34 67.08 27.33
C LEU A 721 -0.40 68.18 26.83
N ILE A 722 -0.54 69.40 27.36
CA ILE A 722 0.30 70.55 26.99
C ILE A 722 1.77 70.29 27.30
N THR A 723 2.05 69.63 28.43
CA THR A 723 3.40 69.20 28.80
C THR A 723 3.96 68.18 27.80
N ALA A 724 3.18 67.16 27.43
CA ALA A 724 3.59 66.13 26.47
C ALA A 724 3.86 66.71 25.06
N LEU A 725 3.12 67.74 24.65
CA LEU A 725 3.31 68.45 23.39
C LEU A 725 4.47 69.46 23.41
N LYS A 726 5.09 69.71 24.57
CA LYS A 726 6.20 70.67 24.78
C LYS A 726 5.84 72.10 24.32
N VAL A 727 4.57 72.49 24.45
CA VAL A 727 4.07 73.84 24.13
C VAL A 727 4.52 74.81 25.22
N LYS A 728 5.03 75.99 24.84
CA LYS A 728 5.54 77.01 25.78
C LYS A 728 4.72 78.31 25.77
N GLN A 729 3.91 78.51 24.74
CA GLN A 729 3.19 79.76 24.46
C GLN A 729 2.01 79.98 25.41
N PHE A 730 1.46 78.91 25.98
CA PHE A 730 0.35 78.96 26.93
C PHE A 730 0.33 77.71 27.81
N ALA A 731 -0.33 77.80 28.95
CA ALA A 731 -0.64 76.70 29.84
C ALA A 731 -2.15 76.51 29.94
N LEU A 732 -2.60 75.27 29.88
CA LEU A 732 -3.96 74.86 30.16
C LEU A 732 -3.95 73.91 31.35
N SER A 733 -4.89 74.07 32.28
CA SER A 733 -5.04 73.18 33.42
C SER A 733 -6.51 72.91 33.73
N GLY A 734 -6.84 71.66 34.00
CA GLY A 734 -8.21 71.19 34.17
C GLY A 734 -8.53 70.03 33.24
N LYS A 735 -9.74 69.48 33.42
CA LYS A 735 -10.11 68.19 32.83
C LYS A 735 -11.19 68.32 31.76
N VAL A 736 -11.03 67.53 30.71
CA VAL A 736 -11.96 67.49 29.58
C VAL A 736 -12.43 66.08 29.27
N ASP A 737 -13.63 66.01 28.73
CA ASP A 737 -14.26 64.83 28.17
C ASP A 737 -14.47 65.04 26.67
N GLY A 738 -14.66 63.96 25.93
CA GLY A 738 -14.98 64.08 24.51
C GLY A 738 -15.13 62.77 23.77
N GLU A 739 -15.52 62.87 22.51
CA GLU A 739 -15.71 61.74 21.63
C GLU A 739 -15.10 62.01 20.25
N LEU A 740 -14.27 61.09 19.78
CA LEU A 740 -13.56 61.19 18.50
C LEU A 740 -13.95 60.01 17.61
N PRO A 741 -14.79 60.21 16.57
CA PRO A 741 -15.12 59.18 15.60
C PRO A 741 -13.88 58.79 14.77
N LEU A 742 -13.36 57.59 14.98
CA LEU A 742 -12.07 57.15 14.42
C LEU A 742 -12.27 56.26 13.19
N TYR A 743 -11.64 56.64 12.09
CA TYR A 743 -11.60 55.92 10.83
C TYR A 743 -10.19 55.36 10.58
N LEU A 744 -10.08 54.04 10.40
CA LEU A 744 -8.79 53.39 10.16
C LEU A 744 -8.43 53.33 8.67
N HIS A 745 -9.43 53.22 7.79
CA HIS A 745 -9.24 52.99 6.36
C HIS A 745 -10.14 53.92 5.52
N ASN A 746 -10.16 55.22 5.86
CA ASN A 746 -10.88 56.23 5.10
C ASN A 746 -9.91 57.09 4.26
N PRO A 747 -10.24 57.40 3.00
CA PRO A 747 -9.36 58.12 2.08
C PRO A 747 -9.19 59.62 2.40
N GLN A 748 -9.96 60.18 3.33
CA GLN A 748 -9.94 61.61 3.67
C GLN A 748 -9.67 61.86 5.15
N TRP A 749 -10.31 61.12 6.05
CA TRP A 749 -10.34 61.44 7.48
C TRP A 749 -9.80 60.32 8.36
N ILE A 750 -9.11 60.68 9.43
CA ILE A 750 -8.82 59.81 10.58
C ILE A 750 -9.82 60.10 11.69
N ILE A 751 -10.13 61.38 11.92
CA ILE A 751 -11.21 61.84 12.79
C ILE A 751 -12.04 62.84 12.00
N HIS A 752 -13.36 62.68 12.01
CA HIS A 752 -14.26 63.67 11.45
C HIS A 752 -15.34 64.04 12.47
N ARG A 753 -15.51 65.34 12.74
CA ARG A 753 -16.48 65.88 13.70
C ARG A 753 -16.33 65.31 15.11
N GLY A 754 -15.10 65.15 15.58
CA GLY A 754 -14.83 64.86 16.98
C GLY A 754 -15.09 66.10 17.85
N TRP A 755 -15.37 65.91 19.14
CA TRP A 755 -15.54 67.02 20.06
C TRP A 755 -14.84 66.81 21.40
N LEU A 756 -14.39 67.90 22.02
CA LEU A 756 -13.93 67.97 23.41
C LEU A 756 -14.69 69.06 24.17
N GLY A 757 -14.90 68.87 25.46
CA GLY A 757 -15.52 69.85 26.33
C GLY A 757 -15.15 69.64 27.79
N ASN A 758 -15.19 70.70 28.58
CA ASN A 758 -14.89 70.63 30.00
C ASN A 758 -16.17 70.36 30.81
N THR A 759 -16.07 69.52 31.82
CA THR A 759 -17.13 69.30 32.82
C THR A 759 -16.89 70.08 34.11
N ARG A 760 -15.66 70.56 34.33
CA ARG A 760 -15.26 71.45 35.42
C ARG A 760 -14.49 72.65 34.87
N PRO A 761 -14.43 73.79 35.58
CA PRO A 761 -13.69 74.96 35.10
C PRO A 761 -12.23 74.62 34.74
N VAL A 762 -11.78 75.11 33.58
CA VAL A 762 -10.41 74.97 33.06
C VAL A 762 -9.73 76.33 33.16
N THR A 763 -8.46 76.37 33.49
CA THR A 763 -7.67 77.62 33.52
C THR A 763 -6.77 77.70 32.29
N LEU A 764 -6.87 78.80 31.54
CA LEU A 764 -5.95 79.16 30.46
C LEU A 764 -5.06 80.31 30.94
N ARG A 765 -3.74 80.16 30.74
CA ARG A 765 -2.77 81.20 31.04
C ARG A 765 -1.82 81.37 29.86
N LEU A 766 -1.69 82.58 29.33
CA LEU A 766 -0.73 82.87 28.27
C LEU A 766 0.67 83.10 28.87
N ASP A 767 1.70 82.79 28.09
CA ASP A 767 3.07 83.07 28.49
C ASP A 767 3.31 84.58 28.63
N LYS A 768 3.97 84.97 29.73
CA LYS A 768 4.15 86.38 30.09
C LYS A 768 5.03 87.10 29.07
N ASP A 769 6.14 86.49 28.68
CA ASP A 769 7.13 87.11 27.80
C ASP A 769 6.59 87.22 26.37
N MET A 770 5.81 86.23 25.92
CA MET A 770 5.06 86.31 24.66
C MET A 770 4.05 87.47 24.65
N VAL A 771 3.22 87.58 25.69
CA VAL A 771 2.19 88.65 25.77
C VAL A 771 2.87 90.02 25.83
N ASP A 772 3.90 90.18 26.68
CA ASP A 772 4.59 91.45 26.86
C ASP A 772 5.32 91.89 25.56
N ALA A 773 5.87 90.95 24.76
CA ALA A 773 6.49 91.22 23.46
C ALA A 773 5.49 91.63 22.34
N ILE A 774 4.25 91.14 22.39
CA ILE A 774 3.21 91.53 21.43
C ILE A 774 2.61 92.88 21.82
N VAL A 775 2.39 93.11 23.12
CA VAL A 775 1.89 94.38 23.67
C VAL A 775 2.84 95.53 23.36
N SER A 776 4.16 95.32 23.37
CA SER A 776 5.15 96.36 23.04
C SER A 776 5.11 96.81 21.58
N ASN A 777 4.65 95.96 20.65
CA ASN A 777 4.65 96.24 19.21
C ASN A 777 3.27 96.68 18.67
N ASN A 778 2.18 96.52 19.43
CA ASN A 778 0.84 96.98 19.02
C ASN A 778 -0.03 97.37 20.23
N PRO A 779 -0.13 98.67 20.58
CA PRO A 779 -0.86 99.13 21.76
C PRO A 779 -2.38 98.92 21.70
N ILE A 780 -2.99 98.78 20.50
CA ILE A 780 -4.44 98.52 20.34
C ILE A 780 -4.74 97.02 20.48
N GLY A 781 -3.87 96.15 19.96
CA GLY A 781 -3.97 94.70 20.16
C GLY A 781 -3.61 94.24 21.58
N GLY A 782 -2.78 95.02 22.29
CA GLY A 782 -2.28 94.68 23.62
C GLY A 782 -3.36 94.59 24.70
N ALA A 783 -4.42 95.42 24.64
CA ALA A 783 -5.49 95.40 25.65
C ALA A 783 -6.34 94.11 25.59
N ALA A 784 -6.59 93.58 24.38
CA ALA A 784 -7.34 92.34 24.19
C ALA A 784 -6.54 91.10 24.63
N LEU A 785 -5.23 91.09 24.36
CA LEU A 785 -4.32 90.01 24.79
C LEU A 785 -4.07 90.01 26.30
N ASP A 786 -4.05 91.18 26.94
CA ASP A 786 -3.92 91.28 28.39
C ASP A 786 -5.14 90.67 29.12
N TRP A 787 -6.34 90.79 28.54
CA TRP A 787 -7.54 90.08 29.03
C TRP A 787 -7.49 88.56 28.87
N LEU A 788 -6.63 88.05 28.00
CA LEU A 788 -6.42 86.61 27.81
C LEU A 788 -5.27 86.06 28.65
N ARG A 789 -4.51 86.92 29.36
CA ARG A 789 -3.36 86.53 30.19
C ARG A 789 -3.72 85.45 31.23
N TYR A 790 -4.92 85.56 31.82
CA TYR A 790 -5.51 84.56 32.71
C TYR A 790 -7.02 84.47 32.48
N LEU A 791 -7.50 83.28 32.15
CA LEU A 791 -8.92 83.02 31.88
C LEU A 791 -9.38 81.77 32.63
N GLU A 792 -10.39 81.93 33.50
CA GLU A 792 -11.10 80.82 34.12
C GLU A 792 -12.28 80.44 33.22
N VAL A 793 -12.13 79.37 32.44
CA VAL A 793 -13.09 78.89 31.45
C VAL A 793 -14.12 78.00 32.14
N GLY A 794 -15.34 78.51 32.29
CA GLY A 794 -16.45 77.75 32.86
C GLY A 794 -17.02 76.71 31.89
N ARG A 795 -17.05 77.05 30.59
CA ARG A 795 -17.52 76.16 29.51
C ARG A 795 -16.66 76.29 28.26
N SER A 796 -16.23 75.18 27.71
CA SER A 796 -15.45 75.04 26.49
C SER A 796 -16.09 73.99 25.61
N HIS A 797 -16.11 74.26 24.31
CA HIS A 797 -16.44 73.27 23.32
C HIS A 797 -15.45 73.38 22.17
N THR A 798 -14.93 72.25 21.70
CA THR A 798 -13.94 72.22 20.63
C THR A 798 -14.30 71.13 19.64
N TRP A 799 -14.45 71.49 18.38
CA TRP A 799 -14.57 70.54 17.27
C TRP A 799 -13.18 70.17 16.74
N ILE A 800 -13.03 68.90 16.37
CA ILE A 800 -11.77 68.30 15.96
C ILE A 800 -11.98 67.53 14.66
N ASP A 801 -11.24 67.93 13.62
CA ASP A 801 -11.09 67.20 12.38
C ASP A 801 -9.61 66.85 12.16
N LEU A 802 -9.32 65.61 11.80
CA LEU A 802 -7.98 65.13 11.47
C LEU A 802 -8.00 64.41 10.14
N SER A 803 -7.30 64.93 9.14
CA SER A 803 -7.19 64.30 7.82
C SER A 803 -6.21 63.12 7.83
N ASN A 804 -6.27 62.27 6.81
CA ASN A 804 -5.33 61.17 6.61
C ASN A 804 -3.89 61.62 6.25
N LEU A 805 -3.71 62.92 5.92
CA LEU A 805 -2.40 63.55 5.72
C LEU A 805 -1.82 64.13 7.03
N GLY A 806 -2.55 64.00 8.14
CA GLY A 806 -2.16 64.51 9.45
C GLY A 806 -2.47 65.98 9.68
N GLU A 807 -3.32 66.60 8.85
CA GLU A 807 -3.78 67.98 9.07
C GLU A 807 -4.89 67.97 10.13
N LEU A 808 -4.59 68.52 11.29
CA LEU A 808 -5.51 68.73 12.39
C LEU A 808 -6.11 70.12 12.28
N THR A 809 -7.43 70.23 12.31
CA THR A 809 -8.16 71.48 12.56
C THR A 809 -8.86 71.39 13.90
N LEU A 810 -8.62 72.38 14.76
CA LEU A 810 -9.30 72.57 16.03
C LEU A 810 -10.11 73.86 15.96
N ASP A 811 -11.42 73.77 16.17
CA ASP A 811 -12.33 74.92 16.25
C ASP A 811 -12.92 74.99 17.66
N ALA A 812 -12.37 75.85 18.50
CA ALA A 812 -12.70 75.97 19.92
C ALA A 812 -13.47 77.26 20.25
N THR A 813 -14.52 77.13 21.04
CA THR A 813 -15.23 78.25 21.67
C THR A 813 -15.10 78.11 23.19
N LEU A 814 -14.47 79.11 23.82
CA LEU A 814 -14.22 79.15 25.26
C LEU A 814 -15.01 80.30 25.89
N TYR A 815 -15.87 79.97 26.86
CA TYR A 815 -16.60 80.94 27.69
C TYR A 815 -15.95 80.99 29.06
N GLY A 816 -15.24 82.08 29.32
CA GLY A 816 -14.49 82.24 30.56
C GLY A 816 -14.62 83.63 31.17
N ILE A 817 -14.07 83.75 32.38
CA ILE A 817 -14.04 84.99 33.14
C ILE A 817 -12.59 85.32 33.45
N ASN A 818 -12.17 86.54 33.11
CA ASN A 818 -10.92 87.11 33.61
C ASN A 818 -11.20 87.84 34.94
N ARG A 819 -10.34 87.60 35.94
CA ARG A 819 -10.40 88.18 37.30
C ARG A 819 -9.13 88.97 37.67
N GLN A 820 -8.60 89.78 36.75
CA GLN A 820 -7.51 90.71 37.05
C GLN A 820 -8.05 92.06 37.56
N LYS A 821 -7.54 92.50 38.73
CA LYS A 821 -7.74 93.83 39.34
C LYS A 821 -9.20 94.31 39.40
N ASP A 822 -9.94 93.84 40.42
CA ASP A 822 -11.30 94.26 40.85
C ASP A 822 -12.43 94.29 39.79
N HIS A 823 -12.19 93.88 38.55
CA HIS A 823 -13.19 93.88 37.48
C HIS A 823 -13.40 92.46 36.93
N ARG A 824 -14.65 91.99 36.94
CA ARG A 824 -15.04 90.70 36.36
C ARG A 824 -15.45 90.91 34.90
N ARG A 825 -14.72 90.31 33.95
CA ARG A 825 -15.04 90.40 32.52
C ARG A 825 -15.39 89.04 31.96
N VAL A 826 -16.54 88.95 31.31
CA VAL A 826 -16.96 87.76 30.56
C VAL A 826 -16.30 87.81 29.19
N ILE A 827 -15.64 86.72 28.80
CA ILE A 827 -14.89 86.61 27.54
C ILE A 827 -15.39 85.37 26.81
N GLU A 828 -15.81 85.57 25.57
CA GLU A 828 -16.04 84.51 24.59
C GLU A 828 -14.88 84.52 23.60
N LEU A 829 -14.02 83.50 23.70
CA LEU A 829 -12.87 83.34 22.82
C LEU A 829 -13.17 82.26 21.79
N ASN A 830 -13.26 82.67 20.53
CA ASN A 830 -13.32 81.76 19.38
C ASN A 830 -11.90 81.59 18.83
N TYR A 831 -11.37 80.38 18.93
CA TYR A 831 -10.00 80.03 18.55
C TYR A 831 -10.01 78.91 17.51
N ARG A 832 -9.35 79.15 16.38
CA ARG A 832 -9.12 78.14 15.35
C ARG A 832 -7.65 77.88 15.19
N GLN A 833 -7.25 76.61 15.24
CA GLN A 833 -5.89 76.17 15.00
C GLN A 833 -5.86 75.15 13.86
N GLN A 834 -4.84 75.27 13.00
CA GLN A 834 -4.53 74.30 11.98
C GLN A 834 -3.07 73.92 12.08
N GLU A 835 -2.80 72.62 12.15
CA GLU A 835 -1.44 72.11 12.31
C GLU A 835 -1.28 70.73 11.68
N ASN A 836 -0.12 70.44 11.11
CA ASN A 836 0.20 69.07 10.70
C ASN A 836 0.78 68.29 11.89
N VAL A 837 -0.07 67.53 12.59
CA VAL A 837 0.32 66.79 13.80
C VAL A 837 1.30 65.67 13.53
N PHE A 838 1.33 65.10 12.32
CA PHE A 838 2.32 64.08 11.97
C PHE A 838 3.72 64.68 11.87
N GLN A 839 3.86 65.88 11.31
CA GLN A 839 5.13 66.62 11.29
C GLN A 839 5.57 67.01 12.71
N LEU A 840 4.62 67.51 13.52
CA LEU A 840 4.89 67.85 14.92
C LEU A 840 5.41 66.63 15.70
N TRP A 841 4.70 65.51 15.64
CA TRP A 841 5.12 64.27 16.33
C TRP A 841 6.47 63.77 15.82
N ARG A 842 6.74 63.85 14.52
CA ARG A 842 8.05 63.48 13.97
C ARG A 842 9.19 64.32 14.54
N SER A 843 8.95 65.63 14.74
CA SER A 843 9.89 66.54 15.38
C SER A 843 10.09 66.22 16.87
N LEU A 844 8.99 66.04 17.61
CA LEU A 844 9.01 65.76 19.05
C LEU A 844 9.72 64.43 19.39
N ARG A 845 9.51 63.39 18.56
CA ARG A 845 10.08 62.05 18.76
C ARG A 845 11.56 61.94 18.44
N PHE A 846 12.14 62.91 17.71
CA PHE A 846 13.53 62.80 17.26
C PHE A 846 14.53 62.68 18.42
N GLY A 847 14.31 63.39 19.53
CA GLY A 847 15.16 63.30 20.72
C GLY A 847 15.03 61.99 21.49
N ASP A 848 13.78 61.53 21.72
CA ASP A 848 13.47 60.36 22.53
C ASP A 848 13.86 59.04 21.80
N ASN A 849 13.69 59.01 20.47
CA ASN A 849 14.06 57.87 19.63
C ASN A 849 15.57 57.60 19.64
N VAL A 850 16.43 58.61 19.81
CA VAL A 850 17.88 58.42 19.88
C VAL A 850 18.27 57.64 21.16
N GLN A 851 17.63 57.95 22.28
CA GLN A 851 17.90 57.29 23.57
C GLN A 851 17.42 55.84 23.58
N GLU A 852 16.19 55.57 23.13
CA GLU A 852 15.67 54.20 23.03
C GLU A 852 16.46 53.36 22.03
N TRP A 853 16.86 53.95 20.90
CA TRP A 853 17.72 53.29 19.92
C TRP A 853 19.08 52.93 20.52
N LEU A 854 19.70 53.84 21.29
CA LEU A 854 20.98 53.58 21.97
C LEU A 854 20.85 52.42 22.97
N GLN A 855 19.79 52.43 23.80
CA GLN A 855 19.51 51.35 24.75
C GLN A 855 19.26 50.01 24.03
N SER A 856 18.52 50.04 22.93
CA SER A 856 18.29 48.85 22.10
C SER A 856 19.59 48.27 21.54
N ARG A 857 20.54 49.11 21.09
CA ARG A 857 21.86 48.70 20.59
C ARG A 857 22.78 48.20 21.70
N LEU A 858 22.80 48.86 22.85
CA LEU A 858 23.61 48.43 24.00
C LEU A 858 23.15 47.05 24.51
N SER A 859 21.84 46.78 24.53
CA SER A 859 21.30 45.44 24.83
C SER A 859 21.65 44.36 23.81
N ARG A 860 22.01 44.75 22.56
CA ARG A 860 22.52 43.81 21.55
C ARG A 860 23.99 43.49 21.80
N ALA A 861 24.81 44.48 22.17
CA ALA A 861 26.25 44.33 22.38
C ALA A 861 26.60 43.45 23.59
N THR A 862 25.79 43.49 24.65
CA THR A 862 25.97 42.61 25.83
C THR A 862 25.55 41.16 25.59
N ARG A 863 24.69 40.86 24.60
CA ARG A 863 24.33 39.48 24.23
C ARG A 863 25.34 38.82 23.29
N SER A 864 25.97 39.55 22.38
CA SER A 864 26.98 38.99 21.47
C SER A 864 28.33 38.67 22.12
N GLN A 865 28.51 38.95 23.42
CA GLN A 865 29.69 38.53 24.19
C GLN A 865 29.46 37.21 24.96
N HIS A 866 28.25 36.64 24.92
CA HIS A 866 27.87 35.40 25.63
C HIS A 866 27.21 34.33 24.72
N GLU A 867 27.16 34.55 23.40
CA GLU A 867 26.95 33.53 22.36
C GLU A 867 28.27 33.32 21.62
#